data_AF-A0A1X1P6J8-F1
#
_entry.id   AF-A0A1X1P6J8-F1
#
_cell.length_a   1.000
_cell.length_b   1.000
_cell.length_c   1.000
_cell.angle_alpha   90.00
_cell.angle_beta   90.00
_cell.angle_gamma   90.00
#
_symmetry.space_group_name_H-M   'P 1'
#
loop_
_entity.id
_entity.type
_entity.pdbx_description
1 polymer ?
#
loop_
_entity_poly.entity_id
_entity_poly.type
_entity_poly.pdbx_seq_one_letter_code
_entity_poly.pdbx_strand_id
1 'polypeptide(L)'
;MKPDAGLSAAPARATAPEPRDEAGTDTLRAHRARYTWPIGDAHADARVSLDVETRTASDGRMTTWRYRAQAAATDTAADGLHAPHGAATERADAGRAAPFVYRHAQTSIELADTGHAIPGHAHVFARESFVDELAGALRRDPVALRLQHLDAARDAGPREIIRMVSERAAWGAPAAADAGSPARLSGRGFAFDGAAAPAGDAPPAADARRDGDARWSAWVVDLDVDRATGDVAVRRVVAGQGAGEPGDASMAGLPAWQIEAAISRVMGARLSARPAHDEIDAGMQPGAIAHELVAFDDAAHRAHGELPVHDARRIEQAAAPAAAAIANALYDATGVRFRAPPFDAERIRAALARPVPVDSGEGLRSAPRRTSRWRRWLAGGGVGGVVGGLIGLACAILPGPAPIAPIAPGGADGAMWSAATLERGRQVALAGDCAVCHTAPGGATNAGGLALDTPFGTIYTTNLTPDPETGIGTWSYPAFARAMREGISRDGTHLYPAFPYTAFAKLSEPDLLALYAYLMSQPPVKHVPPKTKLPFPLDQRRLVAGWNWLFHDARPFAPDPARSARWNRGKYLVDGAGHCGACHTPRNALGAEKGGFAYLSGGEAEGWVAPPLVASAAAPVPWTEGALFDYLRTGFSAQHGVAAGPMAPVVAGLASLPEADVQAIAHYLASLSPPVDAAAAADAAARQARGAEAVATLGLENGRRAFDAACAVCHAESGGVGHFGVRPLMGLNTSVSQAAPDNLLRVLHHGIDQPATGALGYMPGFGDAFDDRQMAELAAYIRARYAPGQPEWRNLAETSARIRQEATH
;
A
#
# COMPACT_ATOMS: atom_id res chain seq x y z
N MET A 1 7.26 -14.53 -68.02
CA MET A 1 7.08 -14.06 -69.41
C MET A 1 6.04 -12.93 -69.37
N LYS A 2 6.51 -11.68 -69.42
CA LYS A 2 5.72 -10.48 -69.83
C LYS A 2 5.80 -10.39 -71.37
N PRO A 3 4.85 -9.75 -72.10
CA PRO A 3 4.67 -8.28 -72.20
C PRO A 3 3.17 -7.84 -72.20
N ASP A 4 2.75 -6.68 -71.67
CA ASP A 4 2.92 -5.24 -72.02
C ASP A 4 2.01 -4.67 -73.14
N ALA A 5 1.27 -3.62 -72.72
CA ALA A 5 0.87 -2.37 -73.40
C ALA A 5 -0.37 -2.26 -74.32
N GLY A 6 -1.20 -1.22 -74.07
CA GLY A 6 -1.89 -0.47 -75.13
C GLY A 6 -3.29 0.13 -74.87
N LEU A 7 -3.34 1.29 -74.22
CA LEU A 7 -4.31 2.42 -74.27
C LEU A 7 -5.55 2.41 -75.22
N SER A 8 -6.73 2.80 -74.70
CA SER A 8 -7.45 4.08 -75.03
C SER A 8 -9.01 4.00 -75.06
N ALA A 9 -9.62 5.05 -74.49
CA ALA A 9 -10.93 5.68 -74.74
C ALA A 9 -12.25 5.06 -74.22
N ALA A 10 -12.97 5.91 -73.46
CA ALA A 10 -14.25 5.71 -72.76
C ALA A 10 -15.50 5.77 -73.67
N PRO A 11 -16.70 5.49 -73.11
CA PRO A 11 -17.61 6.62 -72.89
C PRO A 11 -18.43 6.60 -71.58
N ALA A 12 -18.58 7.82 -71.04
CA ALA A 12 -19.72 8.43 -70.34
C ALA A 12 -20.59 7.62 -69.36
N ARG A 13 -20.52 7.97 -68.07
CA ARG A 13 -21.63 7.84 -67.11
C ARG A 13 -21.70 9.02 -66.14
N ALA A 14 -22.88 9.64 -66.16
CA ALA A 14 -23.59 10.35 -65.09
C ALA A 14 -22.80 11.18 -64.06
N THR A 15 -23.04 12.49 -64.13
CA THR A 15 -22.78 13.51 -63.11
C THR A 15 -23.38 13.12 -61.75
N ALA A 16 -22.51 12.93 -60.75
CA ALA A 16 -22.86 12.94 -59.32
C ALA A 16 -22.28 14.24 -58.69
N PRO A 17 -22.97 14.84 -57.72
CA PRO A 17 -22.67 16.19 -57.24
C PRO A 17 -21.41 16.20 -56.36
N GLU A 18 -20.67 17.31 -56.43
CA GLU A 18 -19.53 17.63 -55.57
C GLU A 18 -19.89 17.46 -54.08
N PRO A 19 -18.98 16.92 -53.24
CA PRO A 19 -19.17 16.96 -51.81
C PRO A 19 -19.05 18.43 -51.37
N ARG A 20 -20.17 18.99 -50.95
CA ARG A 20 -20.18 20.26 -50.20
C ARG A 20 -19.29 20.09 -48.98
N ASP A 21 -18.43 21.08 -48.77
CA ASP A 21 -17.80 21.37 -47.48
C ASP A 21 -18.89 21.48 -46.40
N GLU A 22 -19.21 20.36 -45.75
CA GLU A 22 -19.82 20.38 -44.43
C GLU A 22 -18.69 20.61 -43.42
N ALA A 23 -18.38 21.89 -43.23
CA ALA A 23 -17.75 22.36 -42.01
C ALA A 23 -18.61 21.86 -40.83
N GLY A 24 -18.18 20.77 -40.20
CA GLY A 24 -18.78 20.25 -38.98
C GLY A 24 -18.74 21.34 -37.92
N THR A 25 -19.90 21.92 -37.63
CA THR A 25 -20.08 22.82 -36.49
C THR A 25 -19.82 22.01 -35.23
N ASP A 26 -18.62 22.14 -34.67
CA ASP A 26 -18.27 21.67 -33.34
C ASP A 26 -19.21 22.36 -32.35
N THR A 27 -20.25 21.65 -31.89
CA THR A 27 -21.27 22.20 -31.00
C THR A 27 -20.67 22.44 -29.61
N LEU A 28 -20.16 23.65 -29.39
CA LEU A 28 -19.60 24.08 -28.11
C LEU A 28 -20.70 24.15 -27.04
N ARG A 29 -20.55 23.40 -25.94
CA ARG A 29 -21.46 23.48 -24.78
C ARG A 29 -20.92 24.50 -23.78
N ALA A 30 -21.77 25.42 -23.32
CA ALA A 30 -21.41 26.43 -22.32
C ALA A 30 -21.81 25.97 -20.91
N HIS A 31 -20.90 26.10 -19.95
CA HIS A 31 -21.10 25.75 -18.54
C HIS A 31 -20.75 26.97 -17.67
N ARG A 32 -21.59 27.26 -16.66
CA ARG A 32 -21.39 28.39 -15.75
C ARG A 32 -21.79 28.04 -14.32
N ALA A 33 -20.99 28.44 -13.35
CA ALA A 33 -21.29 28.32 -11.92
C ALA A 33 -20.82 29.54 -11.13
N ARG A 34 -21.41 29.71 -9.95
CA ARG A 34 -21.02 30.73 -8.95
C ARG A 34 -20.73 30.07 -7.62
N TYR A 35 -19.60 30.43 -7.03
CA TYR A 35 -19.12 29.98 -5.72
C TYR A 35 -19.05 31.18 -4.78
N THR A 36 -19.11 30.91 -3.47
CA THR A 36 -18.93 31.96 -2.46
C THR A 36 -17.98 31.54 -1.36
N TRP A 37 -17.21 32.49 -0.83
CA TRP A 37 -16.23 32.25 0.23
C TRP A 37 -16.42 33.27 1.37
N PRO A 38 -16.42 32.83 2.66
CA PRO A 38 -16.51 33.75 3.79
C PRO A 38 -15.21 34.54 4.02
N ILE A 39 -15.30 35.83 4.38
CA ILE A 39 -14.15 36.68 4.78
C ILE A 39 -14.31 37.12 6.24
N GLY A 40 -13.23 36.99 7.03
CA GLY A 40 -13.15 37.42 8.42
C GLY A 40 -13.35 36.28 9.44
N ASP A 41 -13.22 36.60 10.74
CA ASP A 41 -13.58 35.66 11.81
C ASP A 41 -15.06 35.28 11.70
N ALA A 42 -15.41 34.07 12.11
CA ALA A 42 -16.66 33.34 11.85
C ALA A 42 -18.00 34.04 12.20
N HIS A 43 -17.97 35.32 12.62
CA HIS A 43 -19.10 36.18 12.97
C HIS A 43 -19.33 37.36 12.00
N ALA A 44 -18.54 37.54 10.94
CA ALA A 44 -18.80 38.58 9.92
C ALA A 44 -19.51 37.99 8.68
N ASP A 45 -20.67 38.53 8.30
CA ASP A 45 -21.47 38.12 7.12
C ASP A 45 -20.83 38.47 5.76
N ALA A 46 -19.57 38.91 5.74
CA ALA A 46 -18.87 39.29 4.51
C ALA A 46 -18.54 38.04 3.65
N ARG A 47 -18.99 38.03 2.40
CA ARG A 47 -18.72 36.94 1.43
C ARG A 47 -18.19 37.48 0.11
N VAL A 48 -17.31 36.68 -0.51
CA VAL A 48 -16.83 36.88 -1.89
C VAL A 48 -17.71 36.10 -2.86
N SER A 49 -17.95 36.65 -4.05
CA SER A 49 -18.51 35.92 -5.19
C SER A 49 -17.40 35.56 -6.20
N LEU A 50 -17.39 34.31 -6.64
CA LEU A 50 -16.44 33.75 -7.60
C LEU A 50 -17.25 33.09 -8.73
N ASP A 51 -17.36 33.75 -9.88
CA ASP A 51 -18.11 33.28 -11.05
C ASP A 51 -17.16 32.66 -12.07
N VAL A 52 -17.48 31.45 -12.53
CA VAL A 52 -16.69 30.69 -13.53
C VAL A 52 -17.58 30.31 -14.72
N GLU A 53 -17.11 30.54 -15.94
CA GLU A 53 -17.77 30.13 -17.18
C GLU A 53 -16.75 29.51 -18.15
N THR A 54 -17.10 28.35 -18.74
CA THR A 54 -16.30 27.69 -19.77
C THR A 54 -17.15 27.22 -20.95
N ARG A 55 -16.50 27.00 -22.09
CA ARG A 55 -17.05 26.26 -23.22
C ARG A 55 -16.19 25.04 -23.47
N THR A 56 -16.82 23.93 -23.80
CA THR A 56 -16.14 22.66 -24.07
C THR A 56 -16.33 22.24 -25.51
N ALA A 57 -15.26 21.69 -26.09
CA ALA A 57 -15.31 20.94 -27.33
C ALA A 57 -15.91 19.54 -27.10
N SER A 58 -16.22 18.85 -28.18
CA SER A 58 -16.80 17.50 -28.17
C SER A 58 -15.96 16.44 -27.45
N ASP A 59 -14.63 16.61 -27.42
CA ASP A 59 -13.67 15.77 -26.68
C ASP A 59 -13.57 16.12 -25.18
N GLY A 60 -14.38 17.08 -24.70
CA GLY A 60 -14.38 17.58 -23.33
C GLY A 60 -13.29 18.61 -23.02
N ARG A 61 -12.47 19.02 -24.00
CA ARG A 61 -11.45 20.05 -23.81
C ARG A 61 -12.09 21.42 -23.59
N MET A 62 -11.65 22.11 -22.54
CA MET A 62 -12.09 23.46 -22.19
C MET A 62 -11.43 24.47 -23.14
N THR A 63 -12.21 25.04 -24.06
CA THR A 63 -11.73 25.97 -25.08
C THR A 63 -11.69 27.41 -24.61
N THR A 64 -12.62 27.81 -23.74
CA THR A 64 -12.69 29.17 -23.17
C THR A 64 -12.73 29.13 -21.65
N TRP A 65 -12.10 30.08 -20.96
CA TRP A 65 -12.18 30.23 -19.51
C TRP A 65 -12.43 31.69 -19.13
N ARG A 66 -13.60 31.95 -18.53
CA ARG A 66 -13.98 33.27 -18.01
C ARG A 66 -14.13 33.18 -16.51
N TYR A 67 -13.37 34.00 -15.79
CA TYR A 67 -13.33 34.00 -14.34
C TYR A 67 -13.51 35.40 -13.80
N ARG A 68 -14.45 35.58 -12.87
CA ARG A 68 -14.70 36.85 -12.19
C ARG A 68 -14.74 36.65 -10.69
N ALA A 69 -13.97 37.44 -9.94
CA ALA A 69 -13.99 37.44 -8.47
C ALA A 69 -14.28 38.85 -7.93
N GLN A 70 -15.16 38.95 -6.93
CA GLN A 70 -15.57 40.23 -6.33
C GLN A 70 -15.80 40.06 -4.83
N ALA A 71 -15.12 40.89 -4.01
CA ALA A 71 -15.42 40.99 -2.58
C ALA A 71 -16.64 41.91 -2.35
N ALA A 72 -17.56 41.55 -1.46
CA ALA A 72 -18.66 42.43 -1.10
C ALA A 72 -18.13 43.68 -0.37
N ALA A 73 -18.49 44.87 -0.86
CA ALA A 73 -18.15 46.11 -0.17
C ALA A 73 -18.84 46.14 1.20
N THR A 74 -18.05 46.25 2.27
CA THR A 74 -18.59 46.55 3.61
C THR A 74 -19.11 47.98 3.60
N ASP A 75 -20.41 48.14 3.83
CA ASP A 75 -21.07 49.44 4.02
C ASP A 75 -20.61 50.07 5.36
N THR A 76 -19.38 50.55 5.39
CA THR A 76 -18.86 51.43 6.46
C THR A 76 -18.05 52.54 5.83
N ALA A 77 -18.75 53.46 5.16
CA ALA A 77 -18.23 54.77 4.80
C ALA A 77 -19.36 55.81 4.78
N ALA A 78 -19.98 56.02 5.94
CA ALA A 78 -20.65 57.28 6.24
C ALA A 78 -19.71 58.13 7.09
N ASP A 79 -18.67 58.69 6.46
CA ASP A 79 -18.24 60.05 6.75
C ASP A 79 -17.39 60.58 5.60
N GLY A 80 -17.71 61.80 5.18
CA GLY A 80 -17.37 62.32 3.87
C GLY A 80 -15.94 62.82 3.70
N LEU A 81 -15.68 63.09 2.42
CA LEU A 81 -14.67 63.94 1.78
C LEU A 81 -13.55 63.22 1.02
N HIS A 82 -13.54 63.54 -0.28
CA HIS A 82 -12.63 63.19 -1.36
C HIS A 82 -12.78 61.82 -2.02
N ALA A 83 -13.67 61.80 -3.02
CA ALA A 83 -13.48 60.98 -4.21
C ALA A 83 -12.20 61.39 -4.95
N PRO A 84 -11.45 60.41 -5.49
CA PRO A 84 -10.93 60.50 -6.83
C PRO A 84 -11.63 59.46 -7.71
N HIS A 85 -12.15 59.93 -8.83
CA HIS A 85 -12.62 59.12 -9.95
C HIS A 85 -11.52 58.16 -10.42
N GLY A 86 -11.85 56.87 -10.52
CA GLY A 86 -11.03 55.87 -11.19
C GLY A 86 -11.34 54.46 -10.72
N ALA A 87 -12.39 53.84 -11.27
CA ALA A 87 -12.52 52.39 -11.21
C ALA A 87 -11.36 51.78 -12.02
N ALA A 88 -10.24 51.48 -11.35
CA ALA A 88 -9.16 50.74 -11.95
C ALA A 88 -9.59 49.27 -12.05
N THR A 89 -10.26 48.92 -13.14
CA THR A 89 -10.24 47.55 -13.66
C THR A 89 -8.80 47.27 -14.10
N GLU A 90 -8.00 46.61 -13.26
CA GLU A 90 -6.78 45.96 -13.75
C GLU A 90 -7.22 44.84 -14.71
N ARG A 91 -7.25 45.15 -16.02
CA ARG A 91 -7.02 44.11 -17.03
C ARG A 91 -5.58 43.67 -16.81
N ALA A 92 -5.38 42.49 -16.24
CA ALA A 92 -4.06 41.89 -16.18
C ALA A 92 -3.56 41.67 -17.61
N ASP A 93 -2.77 42.62 -18.11
CA ASP A 93 -1.98 42.47 -19.32
C ASP A 93 -0.90 41.39 -19.08
N ALA A 94 -0.46 40.74 -20.15
CA ALA A 94 0.16 39.40 -20.20
C ALA A 94 1.50 39.14 -19.44
N GLY A 95 1.82 39.87 -18.36
CA GLY A 95 3.09 39.80 -17.62
C GLY A 95 3.02 39.50 -16.11
N ARG A 96 1.85 39.43 -15.47
CA ARG A 96 1.71 38.98 -14.07
C ARG A 96 1.30 37.51 -14.06
N ALA A 97 2.03 36.65 -13.35
CA ALA A 97 1.77 35.21 -13.26
C ALA A 97 0.28 34.96 -12.93
N ALA A 98 -0.47 34.47 -13.92
CA ALA A 98 -1.90 34.25 -13.76
C ALA A 98 -2.14 33.15 -12.70
N PRO A 99 -3.15 33.28 -11.83
CA PRO A 99 -3.45 32.31 -10.76
C PRO A 99 -4.06 30.99 -11.26
N PHE A 100 -3.84 30.63 -12.53
CA PHE A 100 -4.46 29.49 -13.19
C PHE A 100 -3.44 28.55 -13.80
N VAL A 101 -3.52 27.27 -13.39
CA VAL A 101 -2.65 26.20 -13.89
C VAL A 101 -3.10 25.68 -15.25
N TYR A 102 -4.40 25.72 -15.55
CA TYR A 102 -4.94 25.24 -16.82
C TYR A 102 -4.87 26.33 -17.91
N ARG A 103 -4.24 26.01 -19.03
CA ARG A 103 -4.14 26.90 -20.19
C ARG A 103 -5.26 26.60 -21.19
N HIS A 104 -5.95 27.64 -21.65
CA HIS A 104 -7.09 27.56 -22.57
C HIS A 104 -6.84 28.40 -23.81
N ALA A 105 -7.54 28.11 -24.92
CA ALA A 105 -7.39 28.86 -26.16
C ALA A 105 -7.86 30.33 -26.02
N GLN A 106 -8.82 30.60 -25.14
CA GLN A 106 -9.26 31.95 -24.79
C GLN A 106 -9.47 32.06 -23.27
N THR A 107 -8.77 32.98 -22.61
CA THR A 107 -8.89 33.21 -21.15
C THR A 107 -9.21 34.67 -20.86
N SER A 108 -10.20 34.94 -20.01
CA SER A 108 -10.58 36.27 -19.54
C SER A 108 -10.73 36.24 -18.02
N ILE A 109 -10.00 37.11 -17.32
CA ILE A 109 -9.97 37.16 -15.85
C ILE A 109 -10.28 38.58 -15.40
N GLU A 110 -11.26 38.71 -14.50
CA GLU A 110 -11.65 39.98 -13.87
C GLU A 110 -11.57 39.82 -12.34
N LEU A 111 -10.60 40.47 -11.70
CA LEU A 111 -10.43 40.45 -10.24
C LEU A 111 -10.73 41.84 -9.68
N ALA A 112 -11.86 41.97 -8.98
CA ALA A 112 -12.18 43.16 -8.20
C ALA A 112 -11.89 42.88 -6.72
N ASP A 113 -10.60 42.92 -6.37
CA ASP A 113 -10.08 42.62 -5.03
C ASP A 113 -9.21 43.77 -4.51
N THR A 114 -9.86 44.85 -4.09
CA THR A 114 -9.18 46.02 -3.53
C THR A 114 -8.55 45.66 -2.18
N GLY A 115 -7.22 45.51 -2.14
CA GLY A 115 -6.47 45.23 -0.91
C GLY A 115 -6.10 43.76 -0.65
N HIS A 116 -6.30 42.86 -1.63
CA HIS A 116 -6.02 41.41 -1.48
C HIS A 116 -6.86 40.74 -0.36
N ALA A 117 -8.13 41.13 -0.28
CA ALA A 117 -9.08 40.61 0.70
C ALA A 117 -9.58 39.19 0.37
N ILE A 118 -9.41 38.72 -0.88
CA ILE A 118 -9.81 37.37 -1.28
C ILE A 118 -8.64 36.39 -1.06
N PRO A 119 -8.78 35.39 -0.16
CA PRO A 119 -7.70 34.43 0.07
C PRO A 119 -7.41 33.56 -1.15
N GLY A 120 -6.13 33.23 -1.40
CA GLY A 120 -5.73 32.40 -2.55
C GLY A 120 -6.47 31.06 -2.65
N HIS A 121 -6.71 30.39 -1.52
CA HIS A 121 -7.44 29.12 -1.46
C HIS A 121 -8.92 29.25 -1.86
N ALA A 122 -9.52 30.45 -1.82
CA ALA A 122 -10.87 30.68 -2.33
C ALA A 122 -10.94 30.56 -3.86
N HIS A 123 -9.88 31.01 -4.55
CA HIS A 123 -9.75 30.83 -6.00
C HIS A 123 -9.60 29.35 -6.37
N VAL A 124 -8.77 28.62 -5.61
CA VAL A 124 -8.59 27.17 -5.77
C VAL A 124 -9.92 26.44 -5.57
N PHE A 125 -10.66 26.79 -4.52
CA PHE A 125 -11.97 26.21 -4.24
C PHE A 125 -12.94 26.32 -5.41
N ALA A 126 -13.12 27.54 -5.96
CA ALA A 126 -14.03 27.77 -7.07
C ALA A 126 -13.57 27.05 -8.35
N ARG A 127 -12.27 27.13 -8.68
CA ARG A 127 -11.70 26.49 -9.88
C ARG A 127 -11.85 24.98 -9.84
N GLU A 128 -11.38 24.35 -8.77
CA GLU A 128 -11.32 22.88 -8.69
C GLU A 128 -12.69 22.25 -8.48
N SER A 129 -13.61 22.93 -7.78
CA SER A 129 -15.01 22.48 -7.68
C SER A 129 -15.74 22.59 -9.03
N PHE A 130 -15.40 23.58 -9.85
CA PHE A 130 -15.99 23.75 -11.17
C PHE A 130 -15.51 22.72 -12.18
N VAL A 131 -14.20 22.44 -12.21
CA VAL A 131 -13.64 21.40 -13.09
C VAL A 131 -14.23 20.02 -12.76
N ASP A 132 -14.45 19.73 -11.48
CA ASP A 132 -15.11 18.51 -11.05
C ASP A 132 -16.60 18.45 -11.47
N GLU A 133 -17.32 19.57 -11.36
CA GLU A 133 -18.72 19.67 -11.84
C GLU A 133 -18.82 19.46 -13.35
N LEU A 134 -17.85 19.99 -14.09
CA LEU A 134 -17.73 19.78 -15.52
C LEU A 134 -17.43 18.31 -15.84
N ALA A 135 -16.52 17.66 -15.10
CA ALA A 135 -16.21 16.24 -15.28
C ALA A 135 -17.46 15.36 -15.10
N GLY A 136 -18.26 15.62 -14.05
CA GLY A 136 -19.54 14.94 -13.82
C GLY A 136 -20.53 15.16 -14.96
N ALA A 137 -20.70 16.42 -15.41
CA ALA A 137 -21.59 16.76 -16.53
C ALA A 137 -21.16 16.10 -17.86
N LEU A 138 -19.85 15.91 -18.06
CA LEU A 138 -19.28 15.25 -19.24
C LEU A 138 -19.18 13.72 -19.08
N ARG A 139 -19.49 13.16 -17.89
CA ARG A 139 -19.28 11.75 -17.52
C ARG A 139 -17.84 11.28 -17.78
N ARG A 140 -16.86 12.09 -17.39
CA ARG A 140 -15.43 11.78 -17.50
C ARG A 140 -14.79 11.73 -16.13
N ASP A 141 -13.68 11.00 -16.04
CA ASP A 141 -12.87 10.96 -14.83
C ASP A 141 -12.28 12.36 -14.53
N PRO A 142 -12.46 12.89 -13.31
CA PRO A 142 -12.04 14.25 -12.97
C PRO A 142 -10.51 14.42 -12.91
N VAL A 143 -9.75 13.36 -12.65
CA VAL A 143 -8.28 13.39 -12.67
C VAL A 143 -7.77 13.40 -14.12
N ALA A 144 -8.30 12.51 -14.96
CA ALA A 144 -7.98 12.44 -16.39
C ALA A 144 -8.31 13.75 -17.12
N LEU A 145 -9.44 14.39 -16.78
CA LEU A 145 -9.82 15.68 -17.34
C LEU A 145 -8.77 16.77 -17.02
N ARG A 146 -8.24 16.79 -15.78
CA ARG A 146 -7.19 17.74 -15.39
C ARG A 146 -5.87 17.47 -16.11
N LEU A 147 -5.45 16.21 -16.17
CA LEU A 147 -4.23 15.80 -16.87
C LEU A 147 -4.28 16.11 -18.38
N GLN A 148 -5.46 16.09 -19.01
CA GLN A 148 -5.62 16.50 -20.42
C GLN A 148 -5.28 17.97 -20.67
N HIS A 149 -5.38 18.83 -19.66
CA HIS A 149 -5.14 20.28 -19.77
C HIS A 149 -3.75 20.71 -19.31
N LEU A 150 -2.87 19.76 -19.01
CA LEU A 150 -1.48 19.98 -18.61
C LEU A 150 -0.53 19.47 -19.71
N ASP A 151 0.35 20.34 -20.20
CA ASP A 151 1.33 20.02 -21.25
C ASP A 151 2.39 19.05 -20.72
N ALA A 152 2.67 17.97 -21.44
CA ALA A 152 3.57 16.92 -20.97
C ALA A 152 5.03 17.39 -20.77
N ALA A 153 5.49 18.38 -21.54
CA ALA A 153 6.85 18.90 -21.44
C ALA A 153 6.94 20.07 -20.47
N ARG A 154 5.97 21.00 -20.50
CA ARG A 154 6.00 22.23 -19.70
C ARG A 154 5.40 22.08 -18.30
N ASP A 155 4.48 21.14 -18.12
CA ASP A 155 3.75 20.91 -16.87
C ASP A 155 4.07 19.54 -16.26
N ALA A 156 5.27 19.00 -16.50
CA ALA A 156 5.65 17.68 -16.00
C ALA A 156 5.58 17.57 -14.46
N GLY A 157 5.99 18.61 -13.71
CA GLY A 157 5.85 18.65 -12.25
C GLY A 157 4.39 18.56 -11.76
N PRO A 158 3.48 19.44 -12.20
CA PRO A 158 2.03 19.32 -11.98
C PRO A 158 1.45 17.95 -12.33
N ARG A 159 1.83 17.39 -13.47
CA ARG A 159 1.34 16.07 -13.91
C ARG A 159 1.83 14.96 -12.99
N GLU A 160 3.09 15.05 -12.56
CA GLU A 160 3.70 14.07 -11.68
C GLU A 160 3.03 14.05 -10.31
N ILE A 161 2.80 15.20 -9.68
CA ILE A 161 2.17 15.22 -8.36
C ILE A 161 0.71 14.77 -8.38
N ILE A 162 -0.05 15.14 -9.42
CA ILE A 162 -1.41 14.64 -9.62
C ILE A 162 -1.40 13.12 -9.72
N ARG A 163 -0.45 12.57 -10.48
CA ARG A 163 -0.29 11.14 -10.68
C ARG A 163 0.10 10.42 -9.40
N MET A 164 1.15 10.88 -8.71
CA MET A 164 1.62 10.26 -7.46
C MET A 164 0.53 10.25 -6.39
N VAL A 165 -0.22 11.36 -6.20
CA VAL A 165 -1.30 11.42 -5.21
C VAL A 165 -2.48 10.55 -5.62
N SER A 166 -2.86 10.54 -6.90
CA SER A 166 -3.98 9.71 -7.40
C SER A 166 -3.66 8.22 -7.30
N GLU A 167 -2.43 7.82 -7.65
CA GLU A 167 -1.95 6.44 -7.51
C GLU A 167 -1.86 6.03 -6.03
N ARG A 168 -1.34 6.90 -5.16
CA ARG A 168 -1.27 6.65 -3.71
C ARG A 168 -2.64 6.57 -3.03
N ALA A 169 -3.66 7.18 -3.63
CA ALA A 169 -5.05 7.05 -3.22
C ALA A 169 -5.77 5.84 -3.85
N ALA A 170 -5.09 5.10 -4.74
CA ALA A 170 -5.71 4.10 -5.61
C ALA A 170 -6.96 4.66 -6.31
N TRP A 171 -6.82 5.84 -6.92
CA TRP A 171 -7.91 6.49 -7.65
C TRP A 171 -8.42 5.58 -8.79
N GLY A 172 -9.74 5.48 -8.93
CA GLY A 172 -10.38 4.60 -9.91
C GLY A 172 -10.54 3.14 -9.48
N ALA A 173 -9.90 2.70 -8.38
CA ALA A 173 -10.26 1.44 -7.74
C ALA A 173 -11.60 1.60 -6.99
N PRO A 174 -12.44 0.55 -6.88
CA PRO A 174 -13.66 0.61 -6.09
C PRO A 174 -13.33 1.02 -4.67
N ALA A 175 -13.93 2.11 -4.17
CA ALA A 175 -13.77 2.48 -2.77
C ALA A 175 -14.23 1.30 -1.90
N ALA A 176 -13.45 0.94 -0.87
CA ALA A 176 -13.85 -0.06 0.11
C ALA A 176 -15.13 0.44 0.79
N ALA A 177 -16.28 -0.02 0.32
CA ALA A 177 -17.57 0.30 0.90
C ALA A 177 -17.63 -0.39 2.27
N ASP A 178 -17.86 0.38 3.32
CA ASP A 178 -18.21 -0.18 4.61
C ASP A 178 -19.60 -0.81 4.45
N ALA A 179 -19.64 -2.13 4.27
CA ALA A 179 -20.84 -2.90 3.90
C ALA A 179 -21.95 -2.92 4.98
N GLY A 180 -21.88 -2.02 5.97
CA GLY A 180 -22.63 -2.06 7.21
C GLY A 180 -23.93 -1.26 7.26
N SER A 181 -24.17 -0.25 6.41
CA SER A 181 -25.45 0.49 6.50
C SER A 181 -25.86 1.20 5.20
N PRO A 182 -27.08 0.94 4.66
CA PRO A 182 -27.62 1.67 3.50
C PRO A 182 -27.91 3.16 3.77
N ALA A 183 -27.67 3.66 4.98
CA ALA A 183 -27.84 5.06 5.36
C ALA A 183 -26.59 5.92 5.15
N ARG A 184 -25.39 5.32 5.00
CA ARG A 184 -24.13 6.03 4.77
C ARG A 184 -23.79 6.05 3.27
N LEU A 185 -23.53 7.24 2.74
CA LEU A 185 -23.11 7.48 1.37
C LEU A 185 -21.60 7.76 1.36
N SER A 186 -20.81 6.96 0.66
CA SER A 186 -19.38 7.17 0.52
C SER A 186 -19.07 7.96 -0.74
N GLY A 187 -18.09 8.86 -0.67
CA GLY A 187 -17.62 9.59 -1.83
C GLY A 187 -16.15 9.95 -1.75
N ARG A 188 -15.59 10.24 -2.92
CA ARG A 188 -14.17 10.55 -3.11
C ARG A 188 -14.01 11.81 -3.94
N GLY A 189 -13.12 12.70 -3.53
CA GLY A 189 -12.93 13.99 -4.19
C GLY A 189 -11.46 14.31 -4.42
N PHE A 190 -11.16 14.81 -5.62
CA PHE A 190 -9.82 15.25 -6.01
C PHE A 190 -9.78 16.78 -6.17
N ALA A 191 -8.69 17.41 -5.75
CA ALA A 191 -8.38 18.79 -6.10
C ALA A 191 -6.87 19.02 -6.20
N PHE A 192 -6.49 19.99 -7.01
CA PHE A 192 -5.09 20.33 -7.28
C PHE A 192 -4.87 21.84 -7.36
N ASP A 193 -3.71 22.30 -6.91
CA ASP A 193 -3.25 23.66 -7.09
C ASP A 193 -1.75 23.75 -7.38
N GLY A 194 -1.35 24.86 -8.01
CA GLY A 194 0.05 25.21 -8.15
C GLY A 194 0.31 26.55 -8.83
N ALA A 195 1.56 27.00 -8.76
CA ALA A 195 2.02 28.23 -9.40
C ALA A 195 2.88 27.91 -10.64
N ALA A 196 2.59 28.56 -11.77
CA ALA A 196 3.47 28.53 -12.93
C ALA A 196 4.72 29.40 -12.67
N ALA A 197 5.90 28.92 -13.06
CA ALA A 197 7.12 29.72 -12.99
C ALA A 197 6.96 31.03 -13.78
N PRO A 198 7.42 32.19 -13.28
CA PRO A 198 7.36 33.42 -14.06
C PRO A 198 8.18 33.27 -15.34
N ALA A 199 7.56 33.54 -16.48
CA ALA A 199 8.23 33.57 -17.78
C ALA A 199 9.04 34.88 -17.88
N GLY A 200 10.32 34.82 -17.53
CA GLY A 200 11.26 35.93 -17.75
C GLY A 200 12.70 35.43 -17.71
N ASP A 201 13.52 35.85 -18.68
CA ASP A 201 14.93 35.47 -18.86
C ASP A 201 15.88 36.02 -17.76
N ALA A 202 15.36 36.51 -16.65
CA ALA A 202 16.18 36.99 -15.54
C ALA A 202 16.53 35.81 -14.61
N PRO A 203 17.83 35.50 -14.40
CA PRO A 203 18.19 34.46 -13.45
C PRO A 203 17.65 34.84 -12.06
N PRO A 204 17.01 33.91 -11.33
CA PRO A 204 16.53 34.20 -9.99
C PRO A 204 17.70 34.68 -9.13
N ALA A 205 17.49 35.75 -8.36
CA ALA A 205 18.46 36.24 -7.39
C ALA A 205 18.98 35.07 -6.53
N ALA A 206 20.26 35.11 -6.16
CA ALA A 206 20.93 33.99 -5.48
C ALA A 206 20.22 33.52 -4.19
N ASP A 207 19.38 34.38 -3.59
CA ASP A 207 18.59 34.10 -2.40
C ASP A 207 17.31 33.28 -2.68
N ALA A 208 16.82 33.25 -3.92
CA ALA A 208 15.65 32.45 -4.34
C ALA A 208 15.99 30.98 -4.64
N ARG A 209 17.28 30.61 -4.61
CA ARG A 209 17.75 29.22 -4.82
C ARG A 209 17.96 28.46 -3.51
N ARG A 210 17.74 29.08 -2.35
CA ARG A 210 18.06 28.49 -1.05
C ARG A 210 16.91 27.77 -0.36
N ASP A 211 15.67 27.96 -0.79
CA ASP A 211 14.50 27.33 -0.17
C ASP A 211 13.60 26.61 -1.20
N GLY A 212 13.34 25.33 -0.94
CA GLY A 212 12.40 24.49 -1.68
C GLY A 212 10.94 24.89 -1.47
N ASP A 213 10.51 26.00 -2.05
CA ASP A 213 9.11 26.40 -2.06
C ASP A 213 8.27 25.38 -2.85
N ALA A 214 7.33 24.71 -2.17
CA ALA A 214 6.33 23.86 -2.81
C ALA A 214 5.59 24.66 -3.89
N ARG A 215 5.70 24.23 -5.15
CA ARG A 215 5.04 24.87 -6.29
C ARG A 215 3.68 24.26 -6.59
N TRP A 216 3.43 23.05 -6.09
CA TRP A 216 2.26 22.26 -6.41
C TRP A 216 1.74 21.51 -5.18
N SER A 217 0.42 21.33 -5.12
CA SER A 217 -0.26 20.53 -4.10
C SER A 217 -1.44 19.79 -4.71
N ALA A 218 -1.58 18.50 -4.38
CA ALA A 218 -2.71 17.66 -4.79
C ALA A 218 -3.30 16.94 -3.59
N TRP A 219 -4.63 16.82 -3.57
CA TRP A 219 -5.39 16.22 -2.49
C TRP A 219 -6.44 15.25 -3.03
N VAL A 220 -6.55 14.09 -2.39
CA VAL A 220 -7.69 13.17 -2.48
C VAL A 220 -8.29 13.02 -1.08
N VAL A 221 -9.61 13.14 -0.98
CA VAL A 221 -10.36 12.96 0.27
C VAL A 221 -11.39 11.86 0.08
N ASP A 222 -11.37 10.87 0.98
CA ASP A 222 -12.38 9.83 1.12
C ASP A 222 -13.24 10.14 2.35
N LEU A 223 -14.56 10.21 2.17
CA LEU A 223 -15.50 10.48 3.26
C LEU A 223 -16.76 9.63 3.16
N ASP A 224 -17.45 9.51 4.29
CA ASP A 224 -18.81 8.97 4.38
C ASP A 224 -19.75 10.05 4.94
N VAL A 225 -20.97 10.10 4.41
CA VAL A 225 -22.04 11.00 4.84
C VAL A 225 -23.20 10.18 5.37
N ASP A 226 -23.62 10.41 6.61
CA ASP A 226 -24.89 9.89 7.10
C ASP A 226 -26.05 10.72 6.53
N ARG A 227 -26.91 10.08 5.73
CA ARG A 227 -28.00 10.78 5.04
C ARG A 227 -29.04 11.37 6.00
N ALA A 228 -29.23 10.77 7.17
CA ALA A 228 -30.25 11.20 8.13
C ALA A 228 -29.76 12.38 8.98
N THR A 229 -28.53 12.32 9.47
CA THR A 229 -27.99 13.35 10.37
C THR A 229 -27.29 14.48 9.63
N GLY A 230 -26.74 14.19 8.45
CA GLY A 230 -25.83 15.06 7.70
C GLY A 230 -24.38 14.97 8.16
N ASP A 231 -24.07 14.10 9.13
CA ASP A 231 -22.72 13.97 9.68
C ASP A 231 -21.76 13.41 8.62
N VAL A 232 -20.55 13.97 8.61
CA VAL A 232 -19.49 13.58 7.70
C VAL A 232 -18.33 12.98 8.48
N ALA A 233 -17.98 11.74 8.14
CA ALA A 233 -16.76 11.09 8.60
C ALA A 233 -15.74 11.14 7.47
N VAL A 234 -14.74 12.02 7.57
CA VAL A 234 -13.56 11.94 6.69
C VAL A 234 -12.76 10.73 7.13
N ARG A 235 -12.62 9.74 6.24
CA ARG A 235 -11.94 8.47 6.55
C ARG A 235 -10.46 8.56 6.24
N ARG A 236 -10.11 9.12 5.07
CA ARG A 236 -8.74 9.16 4.58
C ARG A 236 -8.49 10.42 3.77
N VAL A 237 -7.29 10.97 3.92
CA VAL A 237 -6.79 12.10 3.14
C VAL A 237 -5.44 11.69 2.56
N VAL A 238 -5.30 11.76 1.24
CA VAL A 238 -4.01 11.57 0.56
C VAL A 238 -3.62 12.93 0.01
N ALA A 239 -2.58 13.53 0.57
CA ALA A 239 -2.16 14.87 0.21
C ALA A 239 -0.65 14.95 0.06
N GLY A 240 -0.22 15.49 -1.08
CA GLY A 240 1.18 15.66 -1.42
C GLY A 240 1.47 17.07 -1.89
N GLN A 241 2.67 17.55 -1.60
CA GLN A 241 3.24 18.80 -2.09
C GLN A 241 4.55 18.53 -2.83
N GLY A 242 4.89 19.35 -3.81
CA GLY A 242 6.08 19.13 -4.63
C GLY A 242 6.72 20.38 -5.17
N ALA A 243 8.00 20.25 -5.51
CA ALA A 243 8.85 21.28 -6.12
C ALA A 243 9.90 20.62 -7.04
N GLY A 244 10.49 21.39 -7.96
CA GLY A 244 11.55 20.94 -8.88
C GLY A 244 11.17 21.03 -10.37
N GLU A 245 12.14 21.15 -11.28
CA GLU A 245 11.90 21.30 -12.72
C GLU A 245 11.33 20.01 -13.37
N PRO A 246 10.76 20.08 -14.60
CA PRO A 246 10.34 18.90 -15.35
C PRO A 246 11.39 17.78 -15.39
N GLY A 247 11.07 16.62 -14.79
CA GLY A 247 11.98 15.45 -14.70
C GLY A 247 12.68 15.28 -13.34
N ASP A 248 12.77 16.33 -12.53
CA ASP A 248 13.37 16.34 -11.18
C ASP A 248 12.32 16.65 -10.07
N ALA A 249 11.03 16.52 -10.40
CA ALA A 249 9.95 16.79 -9.46
C ALA A 249 10.00 15.79 -8.29
N SER A 250 10.05 16.33 -7.08
CA SER A 250 9.94 15.55 -5.84
C SER A 250 8.58 15.78 -5.19
N MET A 251 8.07 14.78 -4.49
CA MET A 251 6.85 14.88 -3.69
C MET A 251 7.14 14.55 -2.24
N ALA A 252 6.56 15.36 -1.36
CA ALA A 252 6.53 15.16 0.07
C ALA A 252 5.08 15.12 0.55
N GLY A 253 4.78 14.32 1.57
CA GLY A 253 3.49 14.40 2.25
C GLY A 253 3.33 15.71 3.02
N LEU A 254 2.09 15.99 3.43
CA LEU A 254 1.78 17.10 4.33
C LEU A 254 1.85 16.67 5.78
N PRO A 255 2.43 17.45 6.70
CA PRO A 255 2.37 17.18 8.13
C PRO A 255 0.92 17.05 8.64
N ALA A 256 0.67 16.09 9.53
CA ALA A 256 -0.65 15.79 10.08
C ALA A 256 -1.40 17.03 10.59
N TRP A 257 -0.73 17.91 11.35
CA TRP A 257 -1.34 19.12 11.90
C TRP A 257 -1.85 20.10 10.82
N GLN A 258 -1.25 20.11 9.62
CA GLN A 258 -1.72 20.95 8.51
C GLN A 258 -3.02 20.40 7.93
N ILE A 259 -3.11 19.07 7.84
CA ILE A 259 -4.32 18.36 7.43
C ILE A 259 -5.44 18.62 8.44
N GLU A 260 -5.14 18.52 9.74
CA GLU A 260 -6.08 18.84 10.83
C GLU A 260 -6.60 20.27 10.73
N ALA A 261 -5.70 21.25 10.58
CA ALA A 261 -6.07 22.67 10.47
C ALA A 261 -6.93 22.97 9.24
N ALA A 262 -6.56 22.41 8.08
CA ALA A 262 -7.27 22.62 6.82
C ALA A 262 -8.69 22.05 6.87
N ILE A 263 -8.85 20.81 7.34
CA ILE A 263 -10.14 20.12 7.35
C ILE A 263 -11.02 20.71 8.45
N SER A 264 -10.47 21.02 9.63
CA SER A 264 -11.24 21.63 10.71
C SER A 264 -11.82 22.98 10.31
N ARG A 265 -11.06 23.79 9.55
CA ARG A 265 -11.53 25.09 9.03
C ARG A 265 -12.71 24.93 8.06
N VAL A 266 -12.69 23.90 7.22
CA VAL A 266 -13.70 23.67 6.17
C VAL A 266 -14.96 22.99 6.72
N MET A 267 -14.80 22.02 7.62
CA MET A 267 -15.90 21.23 8.17
C MET A 267 -16.54 21.83 9.42
N GLY A 268 -15.83 22.73 10.12
CA GLY A 268 -16.29 23.28 11.40
C GLY A 268 -16.24 22.29 12.57
N ALA A 269 -15.52 21.18 12.44
CA ALA A 269 -15.36 20.14 13.45
C ALA A 269 -13.87 19.87 13.72
N ARG A 270 -13.51 19.53 14.98
CA ARG A 270 -12.13 19.15 15.32
C ARG A 270 -11.88 17.68 15.00
N LEU A 271 -10.86 17.41 14.19
CA LEU A 271 -10.43 16.07 13.80
C LEU A 271 -8.95 15.89 14.12
N SER A 272 -8.55 14.66 14.47
CA SER A 272 -7.14 14.29 14.59
C SER A 272 -6.74 13.47 13.37
N ALA A 273 -5.62 13.85 12.74
CA ALA A 273 -5.03 13.15 11.61
C ALA A 273 -3.83 12.34 12.08
N ARG A 274 -3.74 11.09 11.64
CA ARG A 274 -2.61 10.19 11.91
C ARG A 274 -2.13 9.61 10.58
N PRO A 275 -0.82 9.35 10.40
CA PRO A 275 -0.34 8.60 9.25
C PRO A 275 -1.16 7.31 9.09
N ALA A 276 -1.59 7.02 7.86
CA ALA A 276 -2.32 5.79 7.59
C ALA A 276 -1.43 4.57 7.90
N HIS A 277 -2.05 3.43 8.21
CA HIS A 277 -1.31 2.21 8.55
C HIS A 277 -0.41 1.69 7.43
N ASP A 278 -0.66 2.11 6.19
CA ASP A 278 0.14 1.85 5.01
C ASP A 278 1.17 2.96 4.71
N GLU A 279 1.48 3.85 5.65
CA GLU A 279 2.52 4.88 5.51
C GLU A 279 3.77 4.57 6.34
N ILE A 280 4.89 5.12 5.87
CA ILE A 280 6.18 5.04 6.57
C ILE A 280 6.27 6.27 7.49
N ASP A 281 6.33 6.06 8.79
CA ASP A 281 6.57 7.14 9.76
C ASP A 281 8.09 7.29 9.97
N ALA A 282 8.75 7.99 9.05
CA ALA A 282 10.21 8.13 9.07
C ALA A 282 10.73 9.13 10.14
N GLY A 283 9.87 9.70 11.00
CA GLY A 283 10.26 10.62 12.08
C GLY A 283 10.92 11.94 11.64
N MET A 284 11.30 12.05 10.37
CA MET A 284 11.90 13.20 9.69
C MET A 284 11.47 13.18 8.22
N GLN A 285 11.26 14.36 7.64
CA GLN A 285 10.72 14.58 6.30
C GLN A 285 11.33 13.66 5.22
N PRO A 286 10.54 13.24 4.21
CA PRO A 286 9.18 13.72 3.90
C PRO A 286 8.09 13.06 4.78
N GLY A 287 7.14 13.85 5.26
CA GLY A 287 6.00 13.35 6.05
C GLY A 287 5.12 12.35 5.28
N ALA A 288 4.27 11.61 6.01
CA ALA A 288 3.33 10.65 5.44
C ALA A 288 2.42 11.30 4.38
N ILE A 289 2.12 10.58 3.29
CA ILE A 289 1.30 11.13 2.20
C ILE A 289 -0.18 10.88 2.47
N ALA A 290 -0.52 9.72 3.03
CA ALA A 290 -1.86 9.37 3.45
C ALA A 290 -2.07 9.47 4.96
N HIS A 291 -3.23 9.99 5.35
CA HIS A 291 -3.64 10.13 6.73
C HIS A 291 -5.04 9.57 6.94
N GLU A 292 -5.26 8.95 8.09
CA GLU A 292 -6.57 8.56 8.59
C GLU A 292 -7.04 9.60 9.61
N LEU A 293 -8.34 9.88 9.60
CA LEU A 293 -8.93 10.89 10.47
C LEU A 293 -9.90 10.26 11.45
N VAL A 294 -9.81 10.71 12.71
CA VAL A 294 -10.67 10.27 13.80
C VAL A 294 -11.27 11.50 14.48
N ALA A 295 -12.56 11.42 14.83
CA ALA A 295 -13.21 12.44 15.64
C ALA A 295 -12.55 12.54 17.02
N PHE A 296 -12.37 13.76 17.51
CA PHE A 296 -11.57 14.04 18.71
C PHE A 296 -12.13 13.38 19.98
N ASP A 297 -11.24 12.74 20.75
CA ASP A 297 -11.41 12.39 22.17
C ASP A 297 -10.17 12.98 22.92
N ASP A 298 -10.42 13.69 24.02
CA ASP A 298 -9.68 14.83 24.62
C ASP A 298 -8.15 14.75 24.93
N ALA A 299 -7.34 13.82 24.42
CA ALA A 299 -6.09 13.45 25.11
C ALA A 299 -4.73 14.01 24.63
N ALA A 300 -4.56 14.63 23.45
CA ALA A 300 -3.21 15.08 23.06
C ALA A 300 -3.17 16.13 21.95
N HIS A 301 -3.28 17.41 22.30
CA HIS A 301 -2.77 18.48 21.43
C HIS A 301 -1.54 19.11 22.10
N ARG A 302 -0.36 18.93 21.48
CA ARG A 302 0.79 19.76 21.80
C ARG A 302 0.55 21.10 21.10
N ALA A 303 0.51 22.19 21.86
CA ALA A 303 0.54 23.52 21.28
C ALA A 303 1.81 23.63 20.42
N HIS A 304 1.65 23.67 19.10
CA HIS A 304 2.74 24.00 18.21
C HIS A 304 3.03 25.50 18.40
N GLY A 305 4.29 25.86 18.67
CA GLY A 305 4.69 27.26 18.83
C GLY A 305 4.32 28.09 17.61
N GLU A 306 4.13 29.40 17.78
CA GLU A 306 3.81 30.32 16.68
C GLU A 306 4.86 30.18 15.57
N LEU A 307 4.41 29.72 14.39
CA LEU A 307 5.27 29.60 13.22
C LEU A 307 5.57 31.00 12.66
N PRO A 308 6.77 31.22 12.12
CA PRO A 308 7.05 32.43 11.35
C PRO A 308 5.99 32.64 10.26
N VAL A 309 5.58 33.89 10.03
CA VAL A 309 4.53 34.27 9.06
C VAL A 309 4.75 33.66 7.66
N HIS A 310 6.01 33.54 7.25
CA HIS A 310 6.38 32.93 5.99
C HIS A 310 6.02 31.44 5.91
N ASP A 311 6.29 30.69 6.98
CA ASP A 311 5.97 29.27 7.07
C ASP A 311 4.45 29.07 7.14
N ALA A 312 3.74 29.89 7.92
CA ALA A 312 2.27 29.87 7.96
C ALA A 312 1.65 30.04 6.56
N ARG A 313 2.16 30.97 5.75
CA ARG A 313 1.67 31.20 4.38
C ARG A 313 1.99 30.03 3.45
N ARG A 314 3.20 29.47 3.51
CA ARG A 314 3.60 28.28 2.72
C ARG A 314 2.68 27.10 2.99
N ILE A 315 2.29 26.97 4.26
CA ILE A 315 1.45 25.88 4.76
C ILE A 315 0.00 26.05 4.32
N GLU A 316 -0.53 27.27 4.36
CA GLU A 316 -1.85 27.56 3.81
C GLU A 316 -1.94 27.32 2.29
N GLN A 317 -0.86 27.56 1.55
CA GLN A 317 -0.79 27.25 0.13
C GLN A 317 -0.82 25.74 -0.14
N ALA A 318 -0.05 24.96 0.62
CA ALA A 318 -0.02 23.50 0.50
C ALA A 318 -1.39 22.85 0.84
N ALA A 319 -2.18 23.49 1.70
CA ALA A 319 -3.53 23.06 2.05
C ALA A 319 -4.65 23.68 1.19
N ALA A 320 -4.32 24.56 0.22
CA ALA A 320 -5.31 25.28 -0.56
C ALA A 320 -6.35 24.38 -1.30
N PRO A 321 -5.99 23.19 -1.83
CA PRO A 321 -6.95 22.31 -2.48
C PRO A 321 -7.97 21.64 -1.54
N ALA A 322 -7.74 21.63 -0.23
CA ALA A 322 -8.50 20.81 0.73
C ALA A 322 -10.01 21.07 0.67
N ALA A 323 -10.43 22.34 0.61
CA ALA A 323 -11.84 22.70 0.56
C ALA A 323 -12.56 22.18 -0.69
N ALA A 324 -11.89 22.25 -1.86
CA ALA A 324 -12.43 21.70 -3.09
C ALA A 324 -12.47 20.17 -3.05
N ALA A 325 -11.42 19.52 -2.55
CA ALA A 325 -11.39 18.07 -2.44
C ALA A 325 -12.56 17.55 -1.57
N ILE A 326 -12.83 18.18 -0.43
CA ILE A 326 -13.97 17.84 0.43
C ILE A 326 -15.31 18.08 -0.31
N ALA A 327 -15.47 19.24 -0.96
CA ALA A 327 -16.71 19.54 -1.69
C ALA A 327 -16.97 18.57 -2.86
N ASN A 328 -15.90 18.14 -3.54
CA ASN A 328 -15.97 17.17 -4.63
C ASN A 328 -16.33 15.78 -4.08
N ALA A 329 -15.76 15.39 -2.93
CA ALA A 329 -16.10 14.13 -2.27
C ALA A 329 -17.56 14.09 -1.78
N LEU A 330 -18.07 15.22 -1.26
CA LEU A 330 -19.48 15.37 -0.91
C LEU A 330 -20.39 15.28 -2.13
N TYR A 331 -19.99 15.87 -3.25
CA TYR A 331 -20.74 15.78 -4.50
C TYR A 331 -20.78 14.35 -5.04
N ASP A 332 -19.65 13.64 -5.02
CA ASP A 332 -19.56 12.23 -5.43
C ASP A 332 -20.46 11.34 -4.54
N ALA A 333 -20.43 11.54 -3.22
CA ALA A 333 -21.26 10.78 -2.27
C ALA A 333 -22.77 11.03 -2.44
N THR A 334 -23.15 12.30 -2.61
CA THR A 334 -24.54 12.73 -2.42
C THR A 334 -25.25 13.13 -3.71
N GLY A 335 -24.52 13.40 -4.78
CA GLY A 335 -25.01 14.06 -5.99
C GLY A 335 -25.36 15.56 -5.81
N VAL A 336 -25.18 16.11 -4.60
CA VAL A 336 -25.51 17.51 -4.28
C VAL A 336 -24.25 18.35 -4.26
N ARG A 337 -24.21 19.44 -5.04
CA ARG A 337 -23.03 20.30 -5.15
C ARG A 337 -23.04 21.40 -4.09
N PHE A 338 -22.04 21.40 -3.22
CA PHE A 338 -21.83 22.43 -2.22
C PHE A 338 -20.87 23.50 -2.75
N ARG A 339 -21.37 24.72 -3.01
CA ARG A 339 -20.58 25.83 -3.61
C ARG A 339 -20.14 26.90 -2.60
N ALA A 340 -20.28 26.62 -1.30
CA ALA A 340 -20.04 27.57 -0.23
C ALA A 340 -19.68 26.84 1.09
N PRO A 341 -18.45 26.99 1.63
CA PRO A 341 -18.12 26.52 2.99
C PRO A 341 -18.71 27.44 4.07
N PRO A 342 -18.78 26.97 5.34
CA PRO A 342 -18.37 25.63 5.83
C PRO A 342 -19.36 24.51 5.47
N PHE A 343 -18.89 23.25 5.52
CA PHE A 343 -19.68 22.04 5.23
C PHE A 343 -20.09 21.31 6.52
N ASP A 344 -20.80 22.01 7.40
CA ASP A 344 -21.33 21.43 8.63
C ASP A 344 -22.51 20.47 8.40
N ALA A 345 -22.78 19.62 9.39
CA ALA A 345 -23.82 18.59 9.30
C ALA A 345 -25.22 19.17 9.10
N GLU A 346 -25.50 20.36 9.65
CA GLU A 346 -26.80 21.02 9.51
C GLU A 346 -27.07 21.43 8.06
N ARG A 347 -26.09 22.09 7.42
CA ARG A 347 -26.17 22.50 6.00
C ARG A 347 -26.27 21.30 5.08
N ILE A 348 -25.52 20.23 5.35
CA ILE A 348 -25.57 19.00 4.57
C ILE A 348 -26.94 18.35 4.68
N ARG A 349 -27.45 18.16 5.90
CA ARG A 349 -28.79 17.62 6.13
C ARG A 349 -29.88 18.45 5.44
N ALA A 350 -29.80 19.77 5.56
CA ALA A 350 -30.76 20.69 4.93
C ALA A 350 -30.73 20.59 3.40
N ALA A 351 -29.54 20.40 2.80
CA ALA A 351 -29.38 20.22 1.36
C ALA A 351 -29.92 18.85 0.89
N LEU A 352 -29.68 17.78 1.64
CA LEU A 352 -30.14 16.42 1.31
C LEU A 352 -31.65 16.22 1.52
N ALA A 353 -32.27 17.03 2.38
CA ALA A 353 -33.72 17.01 2.60
C ALA A 353 -34.51 17.61 1.42
N ARG A 354 -33.86 18.34 0.49
CA ARG A 354 -34.52 18.89 -0.69
C ARG A 354 -34.63 17.81 -1.79
N PRO A 355 -35.82 17.57 -2.37
CA PRO A 355 -35.97 16.62 -3.46
C PRO A 355 -35.24 17.13 -4.73
N VAL A 356 -34.27 16.36 -5.22
CA VAL A 356 -33.61 16.59 -6.52
C VAL A 356 -34.53 16.08 -7.64
N PRO A 357 -34.75 16.82 -8.75
CA PRO A 357 -35.45 16.30 -9.93
C PRO A 357 -34.62 15.16 -10.55
N VAL A 358 -35.18 13.96 -10.57
CA VAL A 358 -34.53 12.78 -11.14
C VAL A 358 -34.72 12.81 -12.67
N ASP A 359 -33.63 12.93 -13.43
CA ASP A 359 -33.61 12.46 -14.81
C ASP A 359 -33.33 10.94 -14.78
N SER A 360 -34.23 10.18 -15.39
CA SER A 360 -34.34 8.74 -15.17
C SER A 360 -33.50 7.95 -16.17
N GLY A 361 -32.25 7.64 -15.77
CA GLY A 361 -31.43 6.60 -16.39
C GLY A 361 -31.57 5.30 -15.61
N GLU A 362 -32.08 4.26 -16.28
CA GLU A 362 -32.43 2.96 -15.72
C GLU A 362 -31.25 2.25 -15.02
N GLY A 363 -31.29 2.23 -13.68
CA GLY A 363 -30.56 1.27 -12.86
C GLY A 363 -31.30 -0.06 -12.80
N LEU A 364 -30.62 -1.14 -13.22
CA LEU A 364 -31.05 -2.52 -13.10
C LEU A 364 -31.58 -2.82 -11.68
N ARG A 365 -32.89 -3.06 -11.58
CA ARG A 365 -33.56 -3.47 -10.35
C ARG A 365 -33.10 -4.87 -9.96
N SER A 366 -32.35 -4.97 -8.86
CA SER A 366 -32.11 -6.24 -8.18
C SER A 366 -33.40 -6.70 -7.48
N ALA A 367 -33.81 -7.93 -7.76
CA ALA A 367 -35.01 -8.55 -7.19
C ALA A 367 -34.87 -8.72 -5.66
N PRO A 368 -35.98 -8.67 -4.89
CA PRO A 368 -35.94 -8.80 -3.44
C PRO A 368 -35.50 -10.20 -3.02
N ARG A 369 -34.42 -10.27 -2.22
CA ARG A 369 -33.98 -11.51 -1.55
C ARG A 369 -35.04 -11.93 -0.53
N ARG A 370 -35.77 -13.00 -0.85
CA ARG A 370 -36.68 -13.69 0.09
C ARG A 370 -35.88 -14.14 1.33
N THR A 371 -36.31 -13.67 2.49
CA THR A 371 -35.82 -14.13 3.79
C THR A 371 -36.34 -15.55 4.04
N SER A 372 -35.45 -16.53 3.90
CA SER A 372 -35.74 -17.92 4.28
C SER A 372 -35.67 -18.06 5.79
N ARG A 373 -36.83 -18.27 6.41
CA ARG A 373 -36.99 -18.71 7.80
C ARG A 373 -36.57 -20.18 7.90
N TRP A 374 -35.29 -20.46 8.05
CA TRP A 374 -34.82 -21.77 8.49
C TRP A 374 -33.66 -21.63 9.49
N ARG A 375 -33.97 -21.09 10.66
CA ARG A 375 -33.14 -21.24 11.86
C ARG A 375 -34.04 -21.63 13.03
N ARG A 376 -34.23 -22.94 13.16
CA ARG A 376 -34.49 -23.71 14.38
C ARG A 376 -34.39 -25.18 13.97
N TRP A 377 -33.89 -26.01 14.89
CA TRP A 377 -33.46 -27.41 14.74
C TRP A 377 -32.00 -27.61 14.35
N LEU A 378 -31.12 -27.62 15.36
CA LEU A 378 -30.13 -28.68 15.56
C LEU A 378 -29.85 -28.81 17.07
N ALA A 379 -30.61 -29.69 17.72
CA ALA A 379 -30.17 -30.44 18.89
C ALA A 379 -30.34 -31.92 18.51
N GLY A 380 -29.29 -32.71 18.67
CA GLY A 380 -29.30 -34.15 18.39
C GLY A 380 -28.12 -34.57 17.52
N GLY A 381 -27.14 -35.22 18.15
CA GLY A 381 -25.95 -35.73 17.51
C GLY A 381 -26.23 -36.88 16.52
N GLY A 382 -25.31 -37.03 15.56
CA GLY A 382 -25.27 -38.19 14.66
C GLY A 382 -25.28 -37.89 13.17
N VAL A 383 -24.57 -36.86 12.66
CA VAL A 383 -24.50 -36.60 11.21
C VAL A 383 -23.17 -36.00 10.75
N GLY A 384 -22.04 -36.69 10.98
CA GLY A 384 -20.74 -36.28 10.43
C GLY A 384 -20.60 -36.55 8.92
N GLY A 385 -21.13 -37.68 8.44
CA GLY A 385 -20.95 -38.12 7.05
C GLY A 385 -21.92 -37.49 6.04
N VAL A 386 -23.18 -37.30 6.40
CA VAL A 386 -24.23 -36.83 5.45
C VAL A 386 -24.18 -35.32 5.24
N VAL A 387 -23.81 -34.54 6.26
CA VAL A 387 -23.61 -33.09 6.12
C VAL A 387 -22.36 -32.79 5.29
N GLY A 388 -21.26 -33.53 5.49
CA GLY A 388 -20.07 -33.43 4.65
C GLY A 388 -20.35 -33.78 3.18
N GLY A 389 -21.14 -34.83 2.93
CA GLY A 389 -21.58 -35.21 1.58
C GLY A 389 -22.49 -34.18 0.90
N LEU A 390 -23.41 -33.56 1.65
CA LEU A 390 -24.30 -32.52 1.12
C LEU A 390 -23.60 -31.18 0.89
N ILE A 391 -22.61 -30.82 1.72
CA ILE A 391 -21.74 -29.66 1.48
C ILE A 391 -20.84 -29.90 0.27
N GLY A 392 -20.24 -31.08 0.15
CA GLY A 392 -19.47 -31.48 -1.04
C GLY A 392 -20.29 -31.43 -2.33
N LEU A 393 -21.54 -31.87 -2.29
CA LEU A 393 -22.48 -31.80 -3.41
C LEU A 393 -22.91 -30.36 -3.73
N ALA A 394 -23.14 -29.53 -2.72
CA ALA A 394 -23.46 -28.10 -2.90
C ALA A 394 -22.29 -27.31 -3.50
N CYS A 395 -21.05 -27.59 -3.09
CA CYS A 395 -19.84 -27.03 -3.68
C CYS A 395 -19.58 -27.53 -5.11
N ALA A 396 -20.08 -28.71 -5.49
CA ALA A 396 -19.94 -29.25 -6.84
C ALA A 396 -20.94 -28.65 -7.85
N ILE A 397 -22.11 -28.19 -7.39
CA ILE A 397 -23.23 -27.74 -8.22
C ILE A 397 -23.26 -26.21 -8.41
N LEU A 398 -22.73 -25.42 -7.48
CA LEU A 398 -22.68 -23.97 -7.64
C LEU A 398 -21.70 -23.56 -8.76
N PRO A 399 -22.11 -22.73 -9.73
CA PRO A 399 -21.19 -22.20 -10.72
C PRO A 399 -20.09 -21.42 -10.01
N GLY A 400 -18.84 -21.75 -10.34
CA GLY A 400 -17.68 -21.07 -9.78
C GLY A 400 -17.64 -19.58 -10.16
N PRO A 401 -16.73 -18.80 -9.55
CA PRO A 401 -16.53 -17.40 -9.87
C PRO A 401 -16.33 -17.20 -11.39
N ALA A 402 -16.99 -16.20 -11.96
CA ALA A 402 -16.88 -15.92 -13.39
C ALA A 402 -15.45 -15.44 -13.75
N PRO A 403 -14.95 -15.80 -14.95
CA PRO A 403 -13.68 -15.28 -15.44
C PRO A 403 -13.75 -13.77 -15.68
N ILE A 404 -12.65 -13.07 -15.41
CA ILE A 404 -12.47 -11.67 -15.80
C ILE A 404 -11.78 -11.66 -17.16
N ALA A 405 -12.33 -10.87 -18.09
CA ALA A 405 -11.81 -10.76 -19.45
C ALA A 405 -10.34 -10.26 -19.44
N PRO A 406 -9.47 -10.81 -20.29
CA PRO A 406 -8.09 -10.34 -20.40
C PRO A 406 -8.04 -8.91 -20.95
N ILE A 407 -7.04 -8.15 -20.54
CA ILE A 407 -6.71 -6.85 -21.13
C ILE A 407 -5.77 -7.03 -22.32
N ALA A 408 -5.73 -6.02 -23.20
CA ALA A 408 -4.78 -6.00 -24.31
C ALA A 408 -3.32 -5.99 -23.78
N PRO A 409 -2.40 -6.78 -24.39
CA PRO A 409 -0.97 -6.71 -24.05
C PRO A 409 -0.45 -5.27 -24.20
N GLY A 410 0.36 -4.81 -23.24
CA GLY A 410 0.83 -3.41 -23.19
C GLY A 410 -0.19 -2.41 -22.64
N GLY A 411 -1.38 -2.84 -22.21
CA GLY A 411 -2.38 -1.94 -21.61
C GLY A 411 -1.97 -1.34 -20.25
N ALA A 412 -0.89 -1.81 -19.65
CA ALA A 412 -0.35 -1.37 -18.36
C ALA A 412 1.15 -1.03 -18.47
N ASP A 413 1.52 -0.27 -19.50
CA ASP A 413 2.91 0.13 -19.75
C ASP A 413 3.54 0.83 -18.53
N GLY A 414 4.78 0.44 -18.18
CA GLY A 414 5.54 1.01 -17.06
C GLY A 414 5.73 2.53 -17.13
N ALA A 415 5.63 3.12 -18.34
CA ALA A 415 5.66 4.57 -18.55
C ALA A 415 4.45 5.31 -17.95
N MET A 416 3.38 4.60 -17.56
CA MET A 416 2.22 5.20 -16.92
C MET A 416 2.36 5.34 -15.40
N TRP A 417 3.20 4.56 -14.72
CA TRP A 417 3.27 4.48 -13.25
C TRP A 417 4.39 5.33 -12.66
N SER A 418 4.15 5.99 -11.53
CA SER A 418 5.18 6.88 -10.96
C SER A 418 6.36 6.12 -10.39
N ALA A 419 7.53 6.75 -10.43
CA ALA A 419 8.72 6.15 -9.83
C ALA A 419 8.48 5.83 -8.35
N ALA A 420 7.73 6.68 -7.64
CA ALA A 420 7.29 6.42 -6.28
C ALA A 420 6.34 5.23 -6.15
N THR A 421 5.37 5.06 -7.06
CA THR A 421 4.49 3.89 -7.07
C THR A 421 5.26 2.61 -7.40
N LEU A 422 6.20 2.65 -8.35
CA LEU A 422 7.04 1.49 -8.67
C LEU A 422 7.98 1.12 -7.52
N GLU A 423 8.59 2.10 -6.85
CA GLU A 423 9.42 1.85 -5.67
C GLU A 423 8.58 1.31 -4.50
N ARG A 424 7.38 1.85 -4.29
CA ARG A 424 6.45 1.30 -3.30
C ARG A 424 6.07 -0.13 -3.62
N GLY A 425 5.79 -0.44 -4.89
CA GLY A 425 5.48 -1.79 -5.35
C GLY A 425 6.66 -2.74 -5.18
N ARG A 426 7.89 -2.28 -5.42
CA ARG A 426 9.12 -3.03 -5.14
C ARG A 426 9.25 -3.36 -3.65
N GLN A 427 8.96 -2.41 -2.76
CA GLN A 427 8.97 -2.63 -1.31
C GLN A 427 7.91 -3.64 -0.88
N VAL A 428 6.69 -3.57 -1.42
CA VAL A 428 5.64 -4.57 -1.14
C VAL A 428 6.05 -5.95 -1.69
N ALA A 429 6.67 -6.02 -2.87
CA ALA A 429 7.16 -7.28 -3.44
C ALA A 429 8.28 -7.92 -2.62
N LEU A 430 9.17 -7.10 -2.05
CA LEU A 430 10.22 -7.55 -1.13
C LEU A 430 9.65 -8.00 0.21
N ALA A 431 8.75 -7.20 0.81
CA ALA A 431 8.09 -7.57 2.06
C ALA A 431 7.24 -8.84 1.91
N GLY A 432 6.66 -9.07 0.73
CA GLY A 432 5.89 -10.27 0.39
C GLY A 432 6.72 -11.44 -0.11
N ASP A 433 8.05 -11.35 -0.12
CA ASP A 433 8.96 -12.41 -0.59
C ASP A 433 8.61 -12.97 -1.98
N CYS A 434 8.05 -12.12 -2.87
CA CYS A 434 7.51 -12.58 -4.16
C CYS A 434 8.57 -13.31 -4.98
N ALA A 435 9.78 -12.77 -5.05
CA ALA A 435 10.90 -13.35 -5.79
C ALA A 435 11.48 -14.61 -5.12
N VAL A 436 11.33 -14.76 -3.80
CA VAL A 436 11.78 -15.95 -3.07
C VAL A 436 10.94 -17.15 -3.49
N CYS A 437 9.61 -16.99 -3.56
CA CYS A 437 8.72 -18.07 -3.97
C CYS A 437 8.64 -18.23 -5.50
N HIS A 438 8.63 -17.14 -6.27
CA HIS A 438 8.38 -17.17 -7.71
C HIS A 438 9.65 -17.24 -8.56
N THR A 439 10.78 -17.67 -8.01
CA THR A 439 12.02 -17.90 -8.77
C THR A 439 12.52 -19.32 -8.50
N ALA A 440 12.57 -20.15 -9.55
CA ALA A 440 13.19 -21.48 -9.44
C ALA A 440 14.72 -21.35 -9.31
N PRO A 441 15.41 -22.31 -8.67
CA PRO A 441 16.87 -22.36 -8.67
C PRO A 441 17.44 -22.30 -10.10
N GLY A 442 18.32 -21.32 -10.37
CA GLY A 442 18.88 -21.05 -11.70
C GLY A 442 17.90 -20.47 -12.73
N GLY A 443 16.65 -20.18 -12.34
CA GLY A 443 15.62 -19.58 -13.16
C GLY A 443 15.69 -18.05 -13.18
N ALA A 444 14.92 -17.44 -14.09
CA ALA A 444 14.75 -16.00 -14.12
C ALA A 444 13.84 -15.53 -12.98
N THR A 445 14.16 -14.37 -12.40
CA THR A 445 13.39 -13.77 -11.30
C THR A 445 11.90 -13.68 -11.64
N ASN A 446 11.05 -14.12 -10.71
CA ASN A 446 9.57 -14.09 -10.84
C ASN A 446 8.99 -14.95 -11.99
N ALA A 447 9.79 -15.76 -12.69
CA ALA A 447 9.30 -16.61 -13.79
C ALA A 447 8.59 -17.90 -13.32
N GLY A 448 8.48 -18.12 -12.02
CA GLY A 448 7.85 -19.28 -11.40
C GLY A 448 8.67 -20.57 -11.52
N GLY A 449 8.06 -21.68 -11.12
CA GLY A 449 8.63 -23.02 -11.25
C GLY A 449 9.34 -23.56 -10.01
N LEU A 450 9.37 -22.80 -8.91
CA LEU A 450 9.84 -23.33 -7.62
C LEU A 450 8.90 -24.43 -7.14
N ALA A 451 9.46 -25.56 -6.71
CA ALA A 451 8.73 -26.66 -6.09
C ALA A 451 8.60 -26.39 -4.59
N LEU A 452 7.37 -26.21 -4.12
CA LEU A 452 7.05 -26.10 -2.70
C LEU A 452 6.54 -27.45 -2.21
N ASP A 453 7.36 -28.12 -1.40
CA ASP A 453 6.96 -29.36 -0.76
C ASP A 453 6.08 -29.07 0.45
N THR A 454 4.85 -29.58 0.38
CA THR A 454 3.87 -29.45 1.45
C THR A 454 3.48 -30.83 1.97
N PRO A 455 2.92 -30.93 3.19
CA PRO A 455 2.35 -32.18 3.70
C PRO A 455 1.25 -32.78 2.80
N PHE A 456 0.75 -32.01 1.84
CA PHE A 456 -0.31 -32.39 0.91
C PHE A 456 0.23 -32.80 -0.48
N GLY A 457 1.53 -32.64 -0.73
CA GLY A 457 2.18 -32.83 -2.03
C GLY A 457 2.87 -31.56 -2.55
N THR A 458 3.53 -31.68 -3.70
CA THR A 458 4.33 -30.59 -4.28
C THR A 458 3.45 -29.60 -5.07
N ILE A 459 3.61 -28.32 -4.75
CA ILE A 459 2.95 -27.19 -5.43
C ILE A 459 4.01 -26.38 -6.17
N TYR A 460 3.77 -26.05 -7.43
CA TYR A 460 4.69 -25.21 -8.21
C TYR A 460 4.23 -23.76 -8.27
N THR A 461 5.16 -22.83 -8.11
CA THR A 461 4.87 -21.39 -8.19
C THR A 461 4.68 -20.92 -9.63
N THR A 462 3.82 -19.91 -9.82
CA THR A 462 3.42 -19.40 -11.14
C THR A 462 4.38 -18.34 -11.69
N ASN A 463 4.33 -18.06 -12.98
CA ASN A 463 5.07 -16.95 -13.58
C ASN A 463 4.33 -15.62 -13.32
N LEU A 464 4.97 -14.67 -12.64
CA LEU A 464 4.43 -13.35 -12.30
C LEU A 464 4.90 -12.23 -13.25
N THR A 465 5.73 -12.54 -14.24
CA THR A 465 6.24 -11.53 -15.18
C THR A 465 5.11 -11.03 -16.11
N PRO A 466 5.24 -9.85 -16.74
CA PRO A 466 4.22 -9.33 -17.66
C PRO A 466 4.20 -10.02 -19.03
N ASP A 467 4.76 -11.23 -19.16
CA ASP A 467 4.63 -12.02 -20.37
C ASP A 467 3.14 -12.31 -20.65
N PRO A 468 2.61 -12.01 -21.86
CA PRO A 468 1.18 -12.12 -22.16
C PRO A 468 0.70 -13.56 -22.36
N GLU A 469 1.59 -14.51 -22.62
CA GLU A 469 1.22 -15.91 -22.89
C GLU A 469 1.30 -16.79 -21.64
N THR A 470 2.34 -16.58 -20.84
CA THR A 470 2.73 -17.48 -19.75
C THR A 470 2.74 -16.81 -18.38
N GLY A 471 2.75 -15.48 -18.32
CA GLY A 471 2.72 -14.68 -17.11
C GLY A 471 1.40 -13.95 -16.88
N ILE A 472 1.47 -12.78 -16.22
CA ILE A 472 0.31 -11.96 -15.87
C ILE A 472 0.05 -10.81 -16.86
N GLY A 473 0.72 -10.78 -18.01
CA GLY A 473 0.69 -9.65 -18.96
C GLY A 473 -0.69 -9.26 -19.48
N THR A 474 -1.68 -10.16 -19.42
CA THR A 474 -3.07 -9.90 -19.84
C THR A 474 -4.04 -9.76 -18.65
N TRP A 475 -3.55 -9.67 -17.43
CA TRP A 475 -4.39 -9.55 -16.23
C TRP A 475 -4.74 -8.08 -16.00
N SER A 476 -6.01 -7.79 -15.73
CA SER A 476 -6.40 -6.47 -15.24
C SER A 476 -6.08 -6.35 -13.75
N TYR A 477 -5.95 -5.11 -13.25
CA TYR A 477 -5.80 -4.87 -11.82
C TYR A 477 -6.92 -5.54 -10.98
N PRO A 478 -8.22 -5.45 -11.33
CA PRO A 478 -9.27 -6.19 -10.61
C PRO A 478 -9.06 -7.72 -10.58
N ALA A 479 -8.52 -8.32 -11.65
CA ALA A 479 -8.21 -9.75 -11.65
C ALA A 479 -7.02 -10.09 -10.74
N PHE A 480 -5.99 -9.24 -10.74
CA PHE A 480 -4.85 -9.36 -9.83
C PHE A 480 -5.29 -9.20 -8.35
N ALA A 481 -6.02 -8.13 -8.04
CA ALA A 481 -6.53 -7.86 -6.69
C ALA A 481 -7.43 -9.00 -6.20
N ARG A 482 -8.30 -9.57 -7.06
CA ARG A 482 -9.12 -10.74 -6.72
C ARG A 482 -8.28 -11.97 -6.40
N ALA A 483 -7.20 -12.21 -7.13
CA ALA A 483 -6.29 -13.32 -6.82
C ALA A 483 -5.61 -13.12 -5.47
N MET A 484 -5.06 -11.92 -5.22
CA MET A 484 -4.36 -11.57 -3.99
C MET A 484 -5.28 -11.57 -2.76
N ARG A 485 -6.53 -11.11 -2.90
CA ARG A 485 -7.48 -10.96 -1.78
C ARG A 485 -8.35 -12.18 -1.54
N GLU A 486 -8.81 -12.84 -2.60
CA GLU A 486 -9.84 -13.90 -2.49
C GLU A 486 -9.28 -15.30 -2.84
N GLY A 487 -8.04 -15.38 -3.33
CA GLY A 487 -7.48 -16.64 -3.82
C GLY A 487 -8.20 -17.14 -5.07
N ILE A 488 -8.69 -16.24 -5.93
CA ILE A 488 -9.41 -16.60 -7.17
C ILE A 488 -8.66 -16.00 -8.36
N SER A 489 -8.09 -16.87 -9.19
CA SER A 489 -7.39 -16.53 -10.43
C SER A 489 -8.30 -15.78 -11.41
N ARG A 490 -7.70 -15.10 -12.41
CA ARG A 490 -8.42 -14.39 -13.48
C ARG A 490 -9.46 -15.27 -14.19
N ASP A 491 -9.15 -16.54 -14.41
CA ASP A 491 -10.03 -17.52 -15.07
C ASP A 491 -11.17 -18.06 -14.18
N GLY A 492 -11.22 -17.66 -12.90
CA GLY A 492 -12.21 -18.13 -11.92
C GLY A 492 -11.78 -19.36 -11.11
N THR A 493 -10.58 -19.90 -11.38
CA THR A 493 -10.04 -21.04 -10.64
C THR A 493 -9.59 -20.62 -9.24
N HIS A 494 -9.93 -21.40 -8.22
CA HIS A 494 -9.42 -21.16 -6.86
C HIS A 494 -7.93 -21.51 -6.77
N LEU A 495 -7.17 -20.67 -6.09
CA LEU A 495 -5.75 -20.82 -5.82
C LEU A 495 -5.55 -21.61 -4.52
N TYR A 496 -4.54 -22.47 -4.46
CA TYR A 496 -4.25 -23.17 -3.21
C TYR A 496 -3.71 -22.21 -2.16
N PRO A 497 -4.02 -22.38 -0.86
CA PRO A 497 -3.56 -21.49 0.22
C PRO A 497 -2.05 -21.45 0.44
N ALA A 498 -1.27 -22.25 -0.29
CA ALA A 498 0.18 -22.10 -0.37
C ALA A 498 0.58 -20.76 -1.01
N PHE A 499 -0.28 -20.20 -1.87
CA PHE A 499 -0.24 -18.77 -2.17
C PHE A 499 -0.93 -18.05 -0.99
N PRO A 500 -0.22 -17.21 -0.21
CA PRO A 500 -0.72 -16.69 1.07
C PRO A 500 -1.74 -15.55 0.91
N TYR A 501 -2.76 -15.74 0.07
CA TYR A 501 -3.83 -14.77 -0.16
C TYR A 501 -4.64 -14.45 1.11
N THR A 502 -4.61 -15.31 2.13
CA THR A 502 -5.18 -15.01 3.45
C THR A 502 -4.49 -13.86 4.16
N ALA A 503 -3.17 -13.74 3.98
CA ALA A 503 -2.36 -12.63 4.50
C ALA A 503 -2.43 -11.43 3.54
N PHE A 504 -2.25 -11.66 2.23
CA PHE A 504 -2.32 -10.58 1.24
C PHE A 504 -3.69 -9.89 1.15
N ALA A 505 -4.77 -10.54 1.58
CA ALA A 505 -6.07 -9.91 1.78
C ALA A 505 -6.00 -8.68 2.69
N LYS A 506 -5.01 -8.59 3.59
CA LYS A 506 -4.82 -7.47 4.51
C LYS A 506 -4.16 -6.26 3.88
N LEU A 507 -3.51 -6.41 2.71
CA LEU A 507 -2.86 -5.30 2.01
C LEU A 507 -3.85 -4.18 1.70
N SER A 508 -3.39 -2.94 1.84
CA SER A 508 -4.15 -1.76 1.45
C SER A 508 -4.32 -1.74 -0.07
N GLU A 509 -5.38 -1.09 -0.54
CA GLU A 509 -5.62 -0.95 -1.99
C GLU A 509 -4.45 -0.24 -2.71
N PRO A 510 -3.85 0.83 -2.15
CA PRO A 510 -2.65 1.45 -2.72
C PRO A 510 -1.45 0.50 -2.82
N ASP A 511 -1.21 -0.34 -1.81
CA ASP A 511 -0.08 -1.27 -1.82
C ASP A 511 -0.28 -2.41 -2.84
N LEU A 512 -1.51 -2.90 -3.02
CA LEU A 512 -1.82 -3.87 -4.07
C LEU A 512 -1.69 -3.26 -5.48
N LEU A 513 -2.15 -2.03 -5.68
CA LEU A 513 -2.00 -1.34 -6.96
C LEU A 513 -0.53 -1.08 -7.28
N ALA A 514 0.25 -0.63 -6.29
CA ALA A 514 1.68 -0.43 -6.43
C ALA A 514 2.41 -1.75 -6.76
N LEU A 515 2.07 -2.84 -6.07
CA LEU A 515 2.62 -4.16 -6.35
C LEU A 515 2.30 -4.60 -7.80
N TYR A 516 1.05 -4.46 -8.22
CA TYR A 516 0.65 -4.76 -9.60
C TYR A 516 1.44 -3.92 -10.61
N ALA A 517 1.55 -2.60 -10.40
CA ALA A 517 2.32 -1.70 -11.25
C ALA A 517 3.80 -2.13 -11.34
N TYR A 518 4.43 -2.46 -10.20
CA TYR A 518 5.80 -2.93 -10.15
C TYR A 518 5.99 -4.23 -10.95
N LEU A 519 5.15 -5.25 -10.72
CA LEU A 519 5.22 -6.52 -11.45
C LEU A 519 5.00 -6.33 -12.95
N MET A 520 4.04 -5.49 -13.35
CA MET A 520 3.75 -5.21 -14.77
C MET A 520 4.85 -4.40 -15.46
N SER A 521 5.72 -3.73 -14.71
CA SER A 521 6.89 -3.00 -15.24
C SER A 521 8.15 -3.85 -15.38
N GLN A 522 8.16 -5.08 -14.88
CA GLN A 522 9.34 -5.95 -14.93
C GLN A 522 9.61 -6.49 -16.35
N PRO A 523 10.83 -6.97 -16.64
CA PRO A 523 11.10 -7.65 -17.91
C PRO A 523 10.17 -8.87 -18.09
N PRO A 524 9.51 -9.03 -19.24
CA PRO A 524 8.68 -10.20 -19.52
C PRO A 524 9.57 -11.45 -19.71
N VAL A 525 9.19 -12.56 -19.09
CA VAL A 525 9.88 -13.85 -19.28
C VAL A 525 8.86 -14.89 -19.71
N LYS A 526 9.06 -15.42 -20.92
CA LYS A 526 8.25 -16.52 -21.44
C LYS A 526 8.69 -17.84 -20.83
N HIS A 527 7.96 -18.30 -19.83
CA HIS A 527 8.24 -19.55 -19.12
C HIS A 527 6.94 -20.15 -18.59
N VAL A 528 6.69 -21.43 -18.87
CA VAL A 528 5.53 -22.18 -18.36
C VAL A 528 6.01 -23.07 -17.21
N PRO A 529 5.66 -22.72 -15.96
CA PRO A 529 6.01 -23.56 -14.82
C PRO A 529 5.39 -24.95 -14.89
N PRO A 530 6.00 -25.97 -14.26
CA PRO A 530 5.37 -27.27 -14.08
C PRO A 530 3.99 -27.13 -13.40
N LYS A 531 3.06 -28.03 -13.73
CA LYS A 531 1.74 -28.04 -13.09
C LYS A 531 1.82 -28.69 -11.71
N THR A 532 1.19 -28.07 -10.71
CA THR A 532 0.94 -28.66 -9.38
C THR A 532 0.28 -30.04 -9.50
N LYS A 533 0.81 -31.03 -8.77
CA LYS A 533 0.30 -32.40 -8.73
C LYS A 533 0.01 -32.78 -7.28
N LEU A 534 -1.23 -32.57 -6.85
CA LEU A 534 -1.71 -33.07 -5.56
C LEU A 534 -2.46 -34.39 -5.75
N PRO A 535 -2.47 -35.29 -4.77
CA PRO A 535 -3.25 -36.52 -4.83
C PRO A 535 -4.75 -36.23 -4.71
N PHE A 536 -5.58 -37.08 -5.31
CA PHE A 536 -7.03 -37.01 -5.11
C PHE A 536 -7.38 -37.19 -3.62
N PRO A 537 -8.29 -36.38 -3.04
CA PRO A 537 -9.14 -35.38 -3.69
C PRO A 537 -8.58 -33.94 -3.73
N LEU A 538 -7.36 -33.71 -3.26
CA LEU A 538 -6.77 -32.36 -3.12
C LEU A 538 -6.46 -31.69 -4.47
N ASP A 539 -6.39 -32.45 -5.55
CA ASP A 539 -6.31 -31.95 -6.93
C ASP A 539 -7.56 -31.17 -7.38
N GLN A 540 -8.68 -31.32 -6.68
CA GLN A 540 -9.94 -30.63 -7.00
C GLN A 540 -9.97 -29.20 -6.44
N ARG A 541 -9.61 -28.22 -7.27
CA ARG A 541 -9.60 -26.78 -6.90
C ARG A 541 -10.90 -26.27 -6.28
N ARG A 542 -12.06 -26.85 -6.62
CA ARG A 542 -13.38 -26.45 -6.07
C ARG A 542 -13.50 -26.69 -4.56
N LEU A 543 -12.76 -27.66 -4.00
CA LEU A 543 -12.77 -27.91 -2.56
C LEU A 543 -12.19 -26.73 -1.77
N VAL A 544 -11.31 -25.93 -2.39
CA VAL A 544 -10.76 -24.72 -1.78
C VAL A 544 -11.84 -23.68 -1.52
N ALA A 545 -12.94 -23.66 -2.27
CA ALA A 545 -14.07 -22.77 -1.97
C ALA A 545 -14.66 -23.04 -0.57
N GLY A 546 -14.79 -24.32 -0.22
CA GLY A 546 -15.24 -24.74 1.12
C GLY A 546 -14.20 -24.41 2.21
N TRP A 547 -12.91 -24.54 1.89
CA TRP A 547 -11.83 -24.12 2.78
C TRP A 547 -11.84 -22.61 3.02
N ASN A 548 -12.00 -21.80 1.97
CA ASN A 548 -12.09 -20.34 2.07
C ASN A 548 -13.29 -19.92 2.93
N TRP A 549 -14.44 -20.57 2.75
CA TRP A 549 -15.63 -20.29 3.57
C TRP A 549 -15.38 -20.52 5.08
N LEU A 550 -14.52 -21.47 5.43
CA LEU A 550 -14.19 -21.79 6.83
C LEU A 550 -13.06 -20.92 7.41
N PHE A 551 -12.03 -20.62 6.61
CA PHE A 551 -10.73 -20.15 7.13
C PHE A 551 -10.24 -18.83 6.52
N HIS A 552 -10.90 -18.29 5.51
CA HIS A 552 -10.44 -17.09 4.83
C HIS A 552 -11.28 -15.86 5.18
N ASP A 553 -10.58 -14.75 5.48
CA ASP A 553 -11.17 -13.42 5.65
C ASP A 553 -10.56 -12.45 4.63
N ALA A 554 -11.32 -12.20 3.55
CA ALA A 554 -10.93 -11.33 2.44
C ALA A 554 -10.90 -9.83 2.79
N ARG A 555 -11.28 -9.43 4.01
CA ARG A 555 -11.32 -8.02 4.40
C ARG A 555 -9.90 -7.43 4.51
N PRO A 556 -9.66 -6.22 3.99
CA PRO A 556 -8.42 -5.46 4.24
C PRO A 556 -8.12 -5.27 5.71
N PHE A 557 -6.87 -4.92 6.02
CA PHE A 557 -6.49 -4.54 7.37
C PHE A 557 -7.29 -3.31 7.83
N ALA A 558 -7.78 -3.38 9.07
CA ALA A 558 -8.43 -2.27 9.74
C ALA A 558 -7.56 -1.88 10.95
N PRO A 559 -7.02 -0.66 11.00
CA PRO A 559 -6.19 -0.21 12.11
C PRO A 559 -7.00 -0.11 13.40
N ASP A 560 -6.34 -0.39 14.52
CA ASP A 560 -6.91 -0.23 15.86
C ASP A 560 -6.73 1.24 16.31
N PRO A 561 -7.81 2.02 16.50
CA PRO A 561 -7.71 3.43 16.87
C PRO A 561 -7.11 3.65 18.27
N ALA A 562 -7.14 2.64 19.14
CA ALA A 562 -6.55 2.67 20.48
C ALA A 562 -5.03 2.40 20.49
N ARG A 563 -4.44 2.08 19.33
CA ARG A 563 -3.01 1.79 19.17
C ARG A 563 -2.29 2.91 18.42
N SER A 564 -0.96 2.97 18.59
CA SER A 564 -0.12 3.94 17.89
C SER A 564 -0.02 3.62 16.40
N ALA A 565 0.30 4.62 15.57
CA ALA A 565 0.52 4.43 14.13
C ALA A 565 1.63 3.39 13.86
N ARG A 566 2.75 3.45 14.60
CA ARG A 566 3.85 2.47 14.52
C ARG A 566 3.40 1.05 14.85
N TRP A 567 2.53 0.86 15.84
CA TRP A 567 2.00 -0.46 16.18
C TRP A 567 1.08 -1.00 15.07
N ASN A 568 0.18 -0.17 14.54
CA ASN A 568 -0.71 -0.56 13.44
C ASN A 568 0.08 -0.87 12.16
N ARG A 569 1.12 -0.09 11.85
CA ARG A 569 2.05 -0.34 10.74
C ARG A 569 2.76 -1.69 10.90
N GLY A 570 3.29 -1.97 12.10
CA GLY A 570 3.95 -3.23 12.39
C GLY A 570 3.01 -4.43 12.25
N LYS A 571 1.79 -4.33 12.78
CA LYS A 571 0.77 -5.37 12.63
C LYS A 571 0.38 -5.57 11.16
N TYR A 572 0.16 -4.49 10.42
CA TYR A 572 -0.15 -4.54 8.99
C TYR A 572 0.93 -5.28 8.19
N LEU A 573 2.21 -5.00 8.48
CA LEU A 573 3.32 -5.67 7.81
C LEU A 573 3.43 -7.14 8.21
N VAL A 574 3.26 -7.47 9.49
CA VAL A 574 3.36 -8.85 10.00
C VAL A 574 2.20 -9.74 9.51
N ASP A 575 0.97 -9.23 9.54
CA ASP A 575 -0.23 -9.98 9.11
C ASP A 575 -0.46 -9.94 7.60
N GLY A 576 0.06 -8.90 6.93
CA GLY A 576 -0.16 -8.62 5.52
C GLY A 576 0.98 -9.08 4.65
N ALA A 577 1.80 -8.12 4.19
CA ALA A 577 2.88 -8.39 3.24
C ALA A 577 3.86 -9.45 3.78
N GLY A 578 4.37 -9.29 5.00
CA GLY A 578 5.37 -10.17 5.60
C GLY A 578 4.86 -11.54 6.01
N HIS A 579 3.53 -11.76 5.99
CA HIS A 579 2.85 -13.04 6.25
C HIS A 579 3.48 -13.89 7.35
N CYS A 580 3.99 -13.30 8.44
CA CYS A 580 4.90 -14.02 9.36
C CYS A 580 4.22 -15.22 10.02
N GLY A 581 2.89 -15.14 10.18
CA GLY A 581 2.05 -16.25 10.64
C GLY A 581 2.09 -17.49 9.75
N ALA A 582 2.40 -17.36 8.46
CA ALA A 582 2.46 -18.47 7.52
C ALA A 582 3.45 -19.55 7.95
N CYS A 583 4.56 -19.14 8.56
CA CYS A 583 5.63 -20.01 9.09
C CYS A 583 5.62 -20.08 10.62
N HIS A 584 5.29 -18.98 11.32
CA HIS A 584 5.39 -18.88 12.78
C HIS A 584 4.09 -19.16 13.55
N THR A 585 3.02 -19.63 12.88
CA THR A 585 1.77 -20.06 13.54
C THR A 585 1.50 -21.53 13.24
N PRO A 586 1.12 -22.35 14.22
CA PRO A 586 0.86 -23.76 13.98
C PRO A 586 -0.43 -23.92 13.14
N ARG A 587 -0.41 -24.87 12.21
CA ARG A 587 -1.55 -25.17 11.34
C ARG A 587 -2.43 -26.30 11.92
N ASN A 588 -3.71 -26.31 11.53
CA ASN A 588 -4.62 -27.42 11.80
C ASN A 588 -4.48 -28.53 10.75
N ALA A 589 -5.19 -29.65 10.91
CA ALA A 589 -5.11 -30.79 9.98
C ALA A 589 -5.53 -30.49 8.54
N LEU A 590 -6.25 -29.39 8.30
CA LEU A 590 -6.65 -28.90 6.97
C LEU A 590 -5.69 -27.83 6.43
N GLY A 591 -4.54 -27.63 7.08
CA GLY A 591 -3.51 -26.69 6.65
C GLY A 591 -3.81 -25.22 6.96
N ALA A 592 -4.88 -24.89 7.69
CA ALA A 592 -5.18 -23.51 8.06
C ALA A 592 -4.47 -23.11 9.37
N GLU A 593 -4.00 -21.86 9.45
CA GLU A 593 -3.39 -21.28 10.65
C GLU A 593 -4.37 -21.29 11.82
N LYS A 594 -3.87 -21.64 13.01
CA LYS A 594 -4.65 -21.56 14.25
C LYS A 594 -4.63 -20.13 14.79
N GLY A 595 -5.82 -19.57 15.05
CA GLY A 595 -5.95 -18.25 15.68
C GLY A 595 -5.81 -18.27 17.21
N GLY A 596 -6.12 -17.14 17.83
CA GLY A 596 -6.10 -17.00 19.30
C GLY A 596 -4.70 -17.13 19.88
N PHE A 597 -4.55 -17.87 20.99
CA PHE A 597 -3.25 -18.08 21.67
C PHE A 597 -2.19 -18.80 20.81
N ALA A 598 -2.58 -19.41 19.69
CA ALA A 598 -1.65 -20.05 18.77
C ALA A 598 -0.99 -19.08 17.79
N TYR A 599 -1.55 -17.87 17.62
CA TYR A 599 -1.01 -16.87 16.72
C TYR A 599 0.45 -16.53 17.09
N LEU A 600 1.37 -16.73 16.13
CA LEU A 600 2.81 -16.52 16.28
C LEU A 600 3.50 -17.34 17.39
N SER A 601 2.89 -18.46 17.81
CA SER A 601 3.42 -19.33 18.85
C SER A 601 4.42 -20.39 18.34
N GLY A 602 4.93 -20.24 17.12
CA GLY A 602 5.86 -21.14 16.44
C GLY A 602 5.19 -21.95 15.33
N GLY A 603 5.99 -22.63 14.52
CA GLY A 603 5.48 -23.44 13.41
C GLY A 603 6.59 -24.19 12.69
N GLU A 604 6.35 -24.47 11.41
CA GLU A 604 7.27 -25.21 10.55
C GLU A 604 7.22 -24.63 9.13
N ALA A 605 8.38 -24.53 8.47
CA ALA A 605 8.50 -24.14 7.08
C ALA A 605 9.63 -24.92 6.42
N GLU A 606 9.36 -25.60 5.30
CA GLU A 606 10.37 -26.32 4.51
C GLU A 606 11.21 -27.32 5.35
N GLY A 607 10.57 -27.98 6.33
CA GLY A 607 11.23 -28.91 7.25
C GLY A 607 12.09 -28.26 8.34
N TRP A 608 12.07 -26.93 8.46
CA TRP A 608 12.67 -26.16 9.55
C TRP A 608 11.63 -25.84 10.62
N VAL A 609 12.05 -25.93 11.89
CA VAL A 609 11.21 -25.53 13.02
C VAL A 609 11.27 -24.00 13.17
N ALA A 610 10.17 -23.32 12.86
CA ALA A 610 10.04 -21.88 13.05
C ALA A 610 9.79 -21.58 14.55
N PRO A 611 10.68 -20.85 15.24
CA PRO A 611 10.52 -20.57 16.66
C PRO A 611 9.31 -19.65 16.93
N PRO A 612 8.72 -19.67 18.14
CA PRO A 612 7.72 -18.69 18.52
C PRO A 612 8.27 -17.26 18.40
N LEU A 613 7.47 -16.33 17.85
CA LEU A 613 7.79 -14.89 17.87
C LEU A 613 7.24 -14.21 19.13
N VAL A 614 6.33 -14.88 19.85
CA VAL A 614 5.73 -14.38 21.09
C VAL A 614 6.19 -15.25 22.26
N ALA A 615 6.72 -14.60 23.32
CA ALA A 615 7.12 -15.21 24.58
C ALA A 615 7.89 -16.53 24.42
N SER A 616 8.87 -16.56 23.50
CA SER A 616 9.58 -17.79 23.13
C SER A 616 10.37 -18.37 24.30
N ALA A 617 9.91 -19.48 24.86
CA ALA A 617 10.63 -20.25 25.86
C ALA A 617 11.86 -21.00 25.30
N ALA A 618 11.97 -21.10 23.97
CA ALA A 618 13.09 -21.74 23.30
C ALA A 618 14.32 -20.82 23.17
N ALA A 619 14.13 -19.50 23.25
CA ALA A 619 15.22 -18.55 23.22
C ALA A 619 15.99 -18.60 24.56
N PRO A 620 17.34 -18.69 24.55
CA PRO A 620 18.13 -18.76 25.78
C PRO A 620 17.99 -17.51 26.67
N VAL A 621 17.73 -16.37 26.04
CA VAL A 621 17.43 -15.09 26.70
C VAL A 621 16.20 -14.46 26.04
N PRO A 622 15.46 -13.58 26.75
CA PRO A 622 14.30 -12.93 26.17
C PRO A 622 14.67 -11.98 25.03
N TRP A 623 13.83 -11.92 24.00
CA TRP A 623 13.98 -10.98 22.90
C TRP A 623 13.61 -9.57 23.33
N THR A 624 14.47 -8.60 23.02
CA THR A 624 14.18 -7.17 23.17
C THR A 624 13.75 -6.58 21.82
N GLU A 625 13.06 -5.43 21.83
CA GLU A 625 12.72 -4.72 20.59
C GLU A 625 13.97 -4.41 19.75
N GLY A 626 15.07 -3.98 20.39
CA GLY A 626 16.33 -3.71 19.71
C GLY A 626 16.97 -4.97 19.10
N ALA A 627 16.99 -6.09 19.83
CA ALA A 627 17.54 -7.33 19.30
C ALA A 627 16.72 -7.91 18.14
N LEU A 628 15.39 -7.75 18.17
CA LEU A 628 14.50 -8.08 17.04
C LEU A 628 14.82 -7.20 15.83
N PHE A 629 14.95 -5.89 16.04
CA PHE A 629 15.31 -4.96 14.96
C PHE A 629 16.65 -5.34 14.33
N ASP A 630 17.70 -5.55 15.12
CA ASP A 630 19.04 -5.92 14.62
C ASP A 630 18.99 -7.21 13.79
N TYR A 631 18.28 -8.23 14.28
CA TYR A 631 18.12 -9.50 13.59
C TYR A 631 17.39 -9.35 12.26
N LEU A 632 16.27 -8.64 12.23
CA LEU A 632 15.48 -8.44 11.01
C LEU A 632 16.16 -7.49 10.01
N ARG A 633 16.99 -6.56 10.49
CA ARG A 633 17.68 -5.55 9.68
C ARG A 633 18.98 -6.06 9.06
N THR A 634 19.70 -6.94 9.77
CA THR A 634 21.07 -7.35 9.42
C THR A 634 21.23 -8.85 9.23
N GLY A 635 20.27 -9.64 9.75
CA GLY A 635 20.36 -11.09 9.85
C GLY A 635 21.17 -11.60 11.04
N PHE A 636 21.53 -10.73 11.97
CA PHE A 636 22.25 -11.10 13.18
C PHE A 636 21.76 -10.34 14.40
N SER A 637 21.65 -11.06 15.52
CA SER A 637 21.58 -10.48 16.85
C SER A 637 22.66 -11.12 17.71
N ALA A 638 23.38 -10.29 18.47
CA ALA A 638 24.39 -10.77 19.41
C ALA A 638 23.80 -11.72 20.47
N GLN A 639 22.51 -11.57 20.77
CA GLN A 639 21.78 -12.34 21.78
C GLN A 639 21.07 -13.59 21.24
N HIS A 640 20.90 -13.71 19.92
CA HIS A 640 20.05 -14.77 19.34
C HIS A 640 20.65 -15.51 18.15
N GLY A 641 21.79 -15.05 17.61
CA GLY A 641 22.50 -15.69 16.51
C GLY A 641 22.14 -15.12 15.13
N VAL A 642 22.30 -15.94 14.11
CA VAL A 642 22.22 -15.56 12.68
C VAL A 642 20.98 -16.17 12.03
N ALA A 643 20.36 -15.46 11.08
CA ALA A 643 19.31 -16.00 10.23
C ALA A 643 19.84 -17.06 9.27
N ALA A 644 19.19 -18.21 9.23
CA ALA A 644 19.58 -19.36 8.41
C ALA A 644 18.34 -20.02 7.80
N GLY A 645 18.56 -20.89 6.81
CA GLY A 645 17.49 -21.61 6.12
C GLY A 645 16.47 -20.65 5.49
N PRO A 646 15.16 -20.95 5.58
CA PRO A 646 14.10 -20.15 4.97
C PRO A 646 14.04 -18.70 5.48
N MET A 647 14.59 -18.41 6.66
CA MET A 647 14.58 -17.05 7.21
C MET A 647 15.66 -16.14 6.60
N ALA A 648 16.73 -16.70 6.02
CA ALA A 648 17.80 -15.91 5.42
C ALA A 648 17.32 -15.02 4.25
N PRO A 649 16.59 -15.52 3.23
CA PRO A 649 16.06 -14.68 2.17
C PRO A 649 15.00 -13.68 2.65
N VAL A 650 14.17 -14.04 3.64
CA VAL A 650 13.19 -13.13 4.25
C VAL A 650 13.89 -11.92 4.87
N VAL A 651 14.94 -12.16 5.66
CA VAL A 651 15.75 -11.08 6.23
C VAL A 651 16.44 -10.26 5.14
N ALA A 652 16.94 -10.88 4.07
CA ALA A 652 17.55 -10.13 2.96
C ALA A 652 16.55 -9.15 2.32
N GLY A 653 15.29 -9.57 2.17
CA GLY A 653 14.18 -8.72 1.74
C GLY A 653 13.91 -7.58 2.72
N LEU A 654 13.74 -7.89 4.01
CA LEU A 654 13.50 -6.90 5.07
C LEU A 654 14.65 -5.89 5.22
N ALA A 655 15.90 -6.32 5.08
CA ALA A 655 17.09 -5.47 5.15
C ALA A 655 17.14 -4.42 4.03
N SER A 656 16.35 -4.61 2.97
CA SER A 656 16.20 -3.69 1.83
C SER A 656 14.99 -2.76 1.95
N LEU A 657 14.17 -2.93 2.99
CA LEU A 657 13.03 -2.05 3.29
C LEU A 657 13.48 -0.80 4.06
N PRO A 658 12.64 0.25 4.09
CA PRO A 658 12.86 1.41 4.96
C PRO A 658 13.02 0.98 6.43
N GLU A 659 13.97 1.59 7.13
CA GLU A 659 14.29 1.22 8.52
C GLU A 659 13.07 1.30 9.45
N ALA A 660 12.23 2.33 9.26
CA ALA A 660 11.00 2.53 10.02
C ALA A 660 10.01 1.36 9.90
N ASP A 661 10.00 0.63 8.77
CA ASP A 661 9.15 -0.56 8.61
C ASP A 661 9.67 -1.73 9.44
N VAL A 662 10.99 -1.97 9.42
CA VAL A 662 11.62 -3.01 10.25
C VAL A 662 11.47 -2.69 11.74
N GLN A 663 11.61 -1.40 12.11
CA GLN A 663 11.33 -0.91 13.46
C GLN A 663 9.86 -1.09 13.86
N ALA A 664 8.91 -0.91 12.94
CA ALA A 664 7.49 -1.12 13.21
C ALA A 664 7.17 -2.61 13.43
N ILE A 665 7.73 -3.50 12.61
CA ILE A 665 7.63 -4.96 12.78
C ILE A 665 8.19 -5.36 14.15
N ALA A 666 9.41 -4.94 14.48
CA ALA A 666 10.05 -5.25 15.77
C ALA A 666 9.22 -4.74 16.95
N HIS A 667 8.69 -3.52 16.86
CA HIS A 667 7.83 -2.93 17.89
C HIS A 667 6.53 -3.71 18.09
N TYR A 668 5.87 -4.10 17.00
CA TYR A 668 4.65 -4.91 17.08
C TYR A 668 4.94 -6.28 17.72
N LEU A 669 5.95 -7.01 17.24
CA LEU A 669 6.32 -8.33 17.78
C LEU A 669 6.71 -8.26 19.26
N ALA A 670 7.52 -7.27 19.66
CA ALA A 670 7.89 -7.05 21.05
C ALA A 670 6.67 -6.78 21.94
N SER A 671 5.68 -6.03 21.44
CA SER A 671 4.45 -5.71 22.19
C SER A 671 3.56 -6.91 22.50
N LEU A 672 3.76 -8.04 21.82
CA LEU A 672 3.02 -9.28 22.07
C LEU A 672 3.56 -10.06 23.27
N SER A 673 4.76 -9.71 23.75
CA SER A 673 5.41 -10.33 24.91
C SER A 673 5.45 -9.38 26.11
N PRO A 674 5.62 -9.90 27.34
CA PRO A 674 5.88 -9.05 28.50
C PRO A 674 7.09 -8.12 28.25
N PRO A 675 7.06 -6.85 28.69
CA PRO A 675 8.19 -5.95 28.54
C PRO A 675 9.49 -6.55 29.11
N VAL A 676 10.57 -6.47 28.33
CA VAL A 676 11.89 -6.98 28.69
C VAL A 676 12.84 -5.81 28.95
N ASP A 677 13.51 -5.82 30.11
CA ASP A 677 14.60 -4.88 30.39
C ASP A 677 15.85 -5.28 29.59
N ALA A 678 16.34 -4.35 28.76
CA ALA A 678 17.45 -4.62 27.85
C ALA A 678 18.78 -4.87 28.58
N ALA A 679 19.03 -4.21 29.71
CA ALA A 679 20.24 -4.42 30.50
C ALA A 679 20.20 -5.80 31.18
N ALA A 680 19.06 -6.17 31.75
CA ALA A 680 18.86 -7.49 32.32
C ALA A 680 19.00 -8.62 31.27
N ALA A 681 18.49 -8.41 30.05
CA ALA A 681 18.65 -9.35 28.94
C ALA A 681 20.12 -9.48 28.50
N ALA A 682 20.85 -8.36 28.41
CA ALA A 682 22.29 -8.37 28.09
C ALA A 682 23.11 -9.09 29.17
N ASP A 683 22.83 -8.85 30.45
CA ASP A 683 23.49 -9.54 31.56
C ASP A 683 23.19 -11.04 31.56
N ALA A 684 21.95 -11.43 31.26
CA ALA A 684 21.58 -12.82 31.08
C ALA A 684 22.33 -13.45 29.90
N ALA A 685 22.47 -12.73 28.78
CA ALA A 685 23.19 -13.19 27.61
C ALA A 685 24.67 -13.41 27.91
N ALA A 686 25.31 -12.48 28.64
CA ALA A 686 26.70 -12.61 29.05
C ALA A 686 26.96 -13.82 29.96
N ARG A 687 25.99 -14.18 30.82
CA ARG A 687 26.07 -15.41 31.64
C ARG A 687 25.87 -16.67 30.80
N GLN A 688 24.84 -16.67 29.95
CA GLN A 688 24.49 -17.80 29.10
C GLN A 688 25.58 -18.12 28.06
N ALA A 689 26.23 -17.10 27.50
CA ALA A 689 27.31 -17.23 26.54
C ALA A 689 28.52 -18.04 27.05
N ARG A 690 28.80 -18.01 28.36
CA ARG A 690 29.88 -18.79 28.99
C ARG A 690 29.58 -20.30 28.97
N GLY A 691 28.32 -20.70 28.81
CA GLY A 691 27.84 -22.09 28.86
C GLY A 691 28.23 -22.87 30.13
N ALA A 692 28.07 -24.20 30.10
CA ALA A 692 28.35 -25.08 31.23
C ALA A 692 29.83 -25.39 31.47
N GLU A 693 30.15 -25.67 32.74
CA GLU A 693 31.45 -26.20 33.18
C GLU A 693 31.75 -27.57 32.54
N ALA A 694 33.05 -27.91 32.44
CA ALA A 694 33.54 -29.12 31.79
C ALA A 694 32.88 -30.42 32.28
N VAL A 695 32.44 -30.45 33.55
CA VAL A 695 31.74 -31.59 34.18
C VAL A 695 30.45 -31.96 33.44
N ALA A 696 29.72 -31.00 32.88
CA ALA A 696 28.48 -31.24 32.13
C ALA A 696 28.72 -31.94 30.77
N THR A 697 29.98 -32.08 30.34
CA THR A 697 30.36 -32.68 29.05
C THR A 697 31.12 -34.00 29.19
N LEU A 698 31.17 -34.57 30.40
CA LEU A 698 31.78 -35.88 30.65
C LEU A 698 31.06 -36.97 29.85
N GLY A 699 31.81 -37.79 29.12
CA GLY A 699 31.27 -38.83 28.24
C GLY A 699 30.97 -38.37 26.81
N LEU A 700 31.26 -37.11 26.46
CA LEU A 700 31.07 -36.54 25.11
C LEU A 700 32.41 -36.17 24.45
N GLU A 701 33.48 -36.91 24.74
CA GLU A 701 34.85 -36.55 24.33
C GLU A 701 35.05 -36.56 22.80
N ASN A 702 34.34 -37.43 22.08
CA ASN A 702 34.38 -37.44 20.62
C ASN A 702 33.75 -36.16 20.04
N GLY A 703 32.56 -35.79 20.52
CA GLY A 703 31.88 -34.56 20.11
C GLY A 703 32.71 -33.31 20.43
N ARG A 704 33.35 -33.28 21.61
CA ARG A 704 34.30 -32.21 21.96
C ARG A 704 35.47 -32.12 20.98
N ARG A 705 36.12 -33.24 20.67
CA ARG A 705 37.24 -33.27 19.70
C ARG A 705 36.81 -32.78 18.32
N ALA A 706 35.62 -33.18 17.86
CA ALA A 706 35.06 -32.70 16.60
C ALA A 706 34.82 -31.18 16.64
N PHE A 707 34.23 -30.66 17.72
CA PHE A 707 33.99 -29.23 17.90
C PHE A 707 35.30 -28.43 17.95
N ASP A 708 36.28 -28.88 18.73
CA ASP A 708 37.58 -28.21 18.88
C ASP A 708 38.33 -28.14 17.54
N ALA A 709 38.23 -29.18 16.71
CA ALA A 709 38.89 -29.25 15.42
C ALA A 709 38.18 -28.44 14.32
N ALA A 710 36.85 -28.45 14.28
CA ALA A 710 36.07 -27.92 13.17
C ALA A 710 35.35 -26.58 13.46
N CYS A 711 34.96 -26.34 14.71
CA CYS A 711 34.00 -25.27 15.06
C CYS A 711 34.61 -24.19 15.96
N ALA A 712 35.53 -24.55 16.86
CA ALA A 712 35.99 -23.67 17.94
C ALA A 712 36.70 -22.40 17.45
N VAL A 713 37.39 -22.44 16.31
CA VAL A 713 38.04 -21.25 15.70
C VAL A 713 37.04 -20.11 15.45
N CYS A 714 35.78 -20.45 15.18
CA CYS A 714 34.71 -19.49 14.92
C CYS A 714 33.76 -19.32 16.12
N HIS A 715 33.43 -20.41 16.82
CA HIS A 715 32.33 -20.43 17.79
C HIS A 715 32.77 -20.52 19.26
N ALA A 716 34.07 -20.54 19.55
CA ALA A 716 34.55 -20.46 20.93
C ALA A 716 34.26 -19.10 21.57
N GLU A 717 34.33 -19.04 22.90
CA GLU A 717 33.94 -17.90 23.74
C GLU A 717 34.64 -16.58 23.39
N SER A 718 35.80 -16.61 22.74
CA SER A 718 36.52 -15.41 22.28
C SER A 718 35.91 -14.78 21.03
N GLY A 719 34.92 -15.40 20.39
CA GLY A 719 34.28 -14.89 19.17
C GLY A 719 35.13 -15.03 17.91
N GLY A 720 36.21 -15.81 17.95
CA GLY A 720 37.09 -16.08 16.80
C GLY A 720 37.85 -14.84 16.27
N VAL A 721 38.62 -15.02 15.19
CA VAL A 721 39.28 -13.91 14.48
C VAL A 721 38.27 -13.21 13.55
N GLY A 722 38.01 -11.91 13.78
CA GLY A 722 36.91 -11.14 13.16
C GLY A 722 37.00 -10.87 11.64
N HIS A 723 37.87 -11.55 10.90
CA HIS A 723 38.08 -11.32 9.47
C HIS A 723 37.08 -12.06 8.54
N PHE A 724 36.20 -12.91 9.09
CA PHE A 724 35.36 -13.83 8.32
C PHE A 724 33.84 -13.61 8.57
N GLY A 725 33.42 -12.41 8.98
CA GLY A 725 32.02 -12.08 9.29
C GLY A 725 31.65 -12.24 10.77
N VAL A 726 30.34 -12.31 11.06
CA VAL A 726 29.85 -12.42 12.43
C VAL A 726 30.12 -13.81 13.02
N ARG A 727 30.26 -13.89 14.34
CA ARG A 727 30.56 -15.13 15.06
C ARG A 727 29.56 -15.35 16.19
N PRO A 728 28.41 -16.01 15.89
CA PRO A 728 27.38 -16.21 16.88
C PRO A 728 27.89 -17.16 17.97
N LEU A 729 27.65 -16.76 19.22
CA LEU A 729 27.96 -17.56 20.39
C LEU A 729 26.93 -18.69 20.52
N MET A 730 27.40 -19.93 20.59
CA MET A 730 26.51 -21.11 20.57
C MET A 730 25.54 -21.14 21.74
N GLY A 731 25.93 -20.65 22.93
CA GLY A 731 25.03 -20.54 24.09
C GLY A 731 23.82 -19.64 23.89
N LEU A 732 23.91 -18.72 22.92
CA LEU A 732 22.87 -17.73 22.60
C LEU A 732 22.07 -18.08 21.33
N ASN A 733 22.51 -19.10 20.58
CA ASN A 733 21.80 -19.52 19.38
C ASN A 733 20.55 -20.32 19.76
N THR A 734 19.38 -19.85 19.30
CA THR A 734 18.09 -20.49 19.61
C THR A 734 18.03 -21.94 19.14
N SER A 735 18.67 -22.31 18.02
CA SER A 735 18.70 -23.69 17.53
C SER A 735 19.34 -24.68 18.50
N VAL A 736 20.29 -24.22 19.33
CA VAL A 736 20.95 -25.04 20.34
C VAL A 736 20.03 -25.29 21.55
N SER A 737 19.08 -24.39 21.81
CA SER A 737 18.12 -24.46 22.93
C SER A 737 16.75 -25.02 22.55
N GLN A 738 16.47 -25.23 21.27
CA GLN A 738 15.21 -25.82 20.80
C GLN A 738 14.98 -27.26 21.29
N ALA A 739 13.71 -27.67 21.33
CA ALA A 739 13.31 -29.01 21.74
C ALA A 739 13.72 -30.08 20.72
N ALA A 740 13.66 -29.76 19.42
CA ALA A 740 14.09 -30.61 18.34
C ALA A 740 15.52 -30.24 17.88
N PRO A 741 16.38 -31.23 17.55
CA PRO A 741 17.75 -30.99 17.09
C PRO A 741 17.83 -30.56 15.61
N ASP A 742 16.72 -30.63 14.89
CA ASP A 742 16.63 -30.50 13.43
C ASP A 742 17.34 -29.27 12.88
N ASN A 743 17.02 -28.07 13.38
CA ASN A 743 17.61 -26.84 12.86
C ASN A 743 19.13 -26.80 13.05
N LEU A 744 19.64 -27.23 14.21
CA LEU A 744 21.09 -27.30 14.44
C LEU A 744 21.74 -28.31 13.50
N LEU A 745 21.17 -29.51 13.38
CA LEU A 745 21.70 -30.54 12.51
C LEU A 745 21.68 -30.12 11.04
N ARG A 746 20.62 -29.45 10.55
CA ARG A 746 20.56 -28.89 9.19
C ARG A 746 21.69 -27.89 8.93
N VAL A 747 21.92 -26.97 9.88
CA VAL A 747 23.02 -26.01 9.77
C VAL A 747 24.38 -26.71 9.80
N LEU A 748 24.56 -27.76 10.61
CA LEU A 748 25.81 -28.54 10.63
C LEU A 748 26.01 -29.33 9.33
N HIS A 749 24.95 -29.88 8.72
CA HIS A 749 25.03 -30.61 7.46
C HIS A 749 25.33 -29.69 6.28
N HIS A 750 24.53 -28.63 6.13
CA HIS A 750 24.50 -27.83 4.90
C HIS A 750 25.26 -26.50 5.02
N GLY A 751 25.60 -26.06 6.23
CA GLY A 751 26.21 -24.76 6.45
C GLY A 751 25.25 -23.60 6.22
N ILE A 752 25.83 -22.41 6.03
CA ILE A 752 25.15 -21.16 5.67
C ILE A 752 25.96 -20.53 4.54
N ASP A 753 25.79 -21.07 3.33
CA ASP A 753 26.52 -20.64 2.14
C ASP A 753 25.92 -19.37 1.52
N GLN A 754 24.62 -19.15 1.73
CA GLN A 754 23.88 -17.95 1.29
C GLN A 754 23.33 -17.19 2.50
N PRO A 755 24.17 -16.41 3.20
CA PRO A 755 23.71 -15.62 4.35
C PRO A 755 22.76 -14.50 3.90
N ALA A 756 21.88 -14.05 4.80
CA ALA A 756 20.94 -12.97 4.54
C ALA A 756 21.61 -11.67 4.07
N THR A 757 22.81 -11.38 4.58
CA THR A 757 23.64 -10.26 4.14
C THR A 757 25.10 -10.70 4.05
N GLY A 758 25.87 -10.11 3.12
CA GLY A 758 27.28 -10.46 2.91
C GLY A 758 28.17 -10.19 4.13
N ALA A 759 27.77 -9.28 5.03
CA ALA A 759 28.51 -8.95 6.24
C ALA A 759 28.52 -10.10 7.27
N LEU A 760 27.58 -11.04 7.17
CA LEU A 760 27.50 -12.17 8.10
C LEU A 760 28.64 -13.18 7.89
N GLY A 761 29.26 -13.20 6.71
CA GLY A 761 30.18 -14.26 6.32
C GLY A 761 29.45 -15.58 6.05
N TYR A 762 30.22 -16.63 5.73
CA TYR A 762 29.69 -17.96 5.47
C TYR A 762 30.03 -18.92 6.63
N MET A 763 29.20 -19.95 6.79
CA MET A 763 29.49 -21.10 7.65
C MET A 763 29.58 -22.35 6.77
N PRO A 764 30.69 -23.12 6.79
CA PRO A 764 30.79 -24.32 5.99
C PRO A 764 29.83 -25.42 6.49
N GLY A 765 29.30 -26.21 5.56
CA GLY A 765 28.62 -27.47 5.85
C GLY A 765 29.60 -28.60 6.13
N PHE A 766 29.23 -29.52 7.02
CA PHE A 766 30.04 -30.67 7.45
C PHE A 766 29.39 -32.01 7.11
N GLY A 767 28.31 -32.02 6.32
CA GLY A 767 27.62 -33.24 5.89
C GLY A 767 28.58 -34.24 5.25
N ASP A 768 29.48 -33.80 4.36
CA ASP A 768 30.43 -34.69 3.69
C ASP A 768 31.65 -35.08 4.55
N ALA A 769 31.88 -34.35 5.65
CA ALA A 769 33.04 -34.53 6.52
C ALA A 769 32.76 -35.46 7.72
N PHE A 770 31.51 -35.49 8.19
CA PHE A 770 31.10 -36.31 9.34
C PHE A 770 30.00 -37.30 8.96
N ASP A 771 30.14 -38.55 9.41
CA ASP A 771 29.05 -39.53 9.38
C ASP A 771 27.95 -39.18 10.40
N ASP A 772 26.82 -39.89 10.34
CA ASP A 772 25.67 -39.57 11.19
C ASP A 772 25.91 -39.81 12.69
N ARG A 773 26.84 -40.70 13.04
CA ARG A 773 27.24 -40.93 14.43
C ARG A 773 28.11 -39.79 14.93
N GLN A 774 29.09 -39.35 14.13
CA GLN A 774 29.93 -38.19 14.45
C GLN A 774 29.11 -36.92 14.56
N MET A 775 28.12 -36.74 13.69
CA MET A 775 27.19 -35.61 13.75
C MET A 775 26.34 -35.64 15.03
N ALA A 776 25.86 -36.82 15.41
CA ALA A 776 25.13 -37.02 16.67
C ALA A 776 25.99 -36.71 17.90
N GLU A 777 27.23 -37.20 17.94
CA GLU A 777 28.18 -36.95 19.03
C GLU A 777 28.52 -35.45 19.13
N LEU A 778 28.70 -34.76 18.00
CA LEU A 778 28.93 -33.32 17.94
C LEU A 778 27.72 -32.53 18.45
N ALA A 779 26.51 -32.84 17.97
CA ALA A 779 25.30 -32.15 18.39
C ALA A 779 24.99 -32.36 19.88
N ALA A 780 25.21 -33.57 20.40
CA ALA A 780 25.07 -33.88 21.83
C ALA A 780 26.05 -33.05 22.67
N TYR A 781 27.32 -32.94 22.24
CA TYR A 781 28.31 -32.10 22.91
C TYR A 781 27.90 -30.62 22.92
N ILE A 782 27.49 -30.07 21.76
CA ILE A 782 27.06 -28.67 21.65
C ILE A 782 25.89 -28.40 22.61
N ARG A 783 24.87 -29.27 22.62
CA ARG A 783 23.71 -29.17 23.51
C ARG A 783 24.10 -29.18 24.98
N ALA A 784 24.90 -30.15 25.41
CA ALA A 784 25.34 -30.28 26.80
C ALA A 784 26.20 -29.09 27.25
N ARG A 785 27.07 -28.59 26.38
CA ARG A 785 27.98 -27.48 26.69
C ARG A 785 27.28 -26.12 26.71
N TYR A 786 26.35 -25.88 25.80
CA TYR A 786 25.83 -24.53 25.53
C TYR A 786 24.35 -24.34 25.91
N ALA A 787 23.60 -25.43 26.14
CA ALA A 787 22.25 -25.39 26.67
C ALA A 787 22.03 -26.44 27.79
N PRO A 788 22.85 -26.41 28.86
CA PRO A 788 22.84 -27.43 29.93
C PRO A 788 21.53 -27.51 30.72
N GLY A 789 20.73 -26.43 30.71
CA GLY A 789 19.42 -26.41 31.37
C GLY A 789 18.31 -27.10 30.57
N GLN A 790 18.59 -27.55 29.35
CA GLN A 790 17.62 -28.18 28.48
C GLN A 790 17.79 -29.71 28.43
N PRO A 791 16.71 -30.47 28.21
CA PRO A 791 16.81 -31.93 28.09
C PRO A 791 17.73 -32.35 26.93
N GLU A 792 18.40 -33.49 27.12
CA GLU A 792 19.17 -34.17 26.08
C GLU A 792 18.26 -34.56 24.91
N TRP A 793 18.76 -34.37 23.69
CA TRP A 793 18.08 -34.85 22.49
C TRP A 793 18.25 -36.36 22.33
N ARG A 794 17.21 -37.01 21.80
CA ARG A 794 17.20 -38.45 21.50
C ARG A 794 17.29 -38.67 20.00
N ASN A 795 17.71 -39.87 19.60
CA ASN A 795 17.74 -40.34 18.21
C ASN A 795 18.51 -39.44 17.23
N LEU A 796 19.56 -38.75 17.72
CA LEU A 796 20.32 -37.79 16.92
C LEU A 796 20.89 -38.37 15.61
N ALA A 797 21.39 -39.61 15.64
CA ALA A 797 21.95 -40.26 14.46
C ALA A 797 20.86 -40.57 13.40
N GLU A 798 19.67 -40.98 13.82
CA GLU A 798 18.53 -41.22 12.92
C GLU A 798 18.05 -39.90 12.30
N THR A 799 17.96 -38.83 13.11
CA THR A 799 17.63 -37.49 12.61
C THR A 799 18.67 -36.97 11.63
N SER A 800 19.96 -37.17 11.92
CA SER A 800 21.06 -36.84 11.00
C SER A 800 20.93 -37.57 9.68
N ALA A 801 20.69 -38.89 9.72
CA ALA A 801 20.53 -39.71 8.52
C ALA A 801 19.33 -39.27 7.67
N ARG A 802 18.22 -38.88 8.31
CA ARG A 802 17.06 -38.32 7.61
C ARG A 802 17.40 -37.01 6.91
N ILE A 803 18.01 -36.05 7.62
CA ILE A 803 18.39 -34.74 7.05
C ILE A 803 19.34 -34.92 5.87
N ARG A 804 20.28 -35.87 5.94
CA ARG A 804 21.20 -36.19 4.84
C ARG A 804 20.49 -36.72 3.59
N GLN A 805 19.38 -37.43 3.76
CA GLN A 805 18.59 -37.99 2.65
C GLN A 805 17.62 -36.98 2.03
N GLU A 806 17.26 -35.94 2.78
CA GLU A 806 16.48 -34.82 2.27
C GLU A 806 17.37 -34.04 1.29
N ALA A 807 16.96 -33.97 0.02
CA ALA A 807 17.71 -33.26 -1.00
C ALA A 807 17.87 -31.79 -0.59
N THR A 808 19.05 -31.24 -0.83
CA THR A 808 19.29 -29.79 -0.75
C THR A 808 18.48 -29.16 -1.87
N HIS A 809 17.33 -28.57 -1.55
CA HIS A 809 16.45 -27.91 -2.51
C HIS A 809 16.80 -26.44 -2.70
#